data_AF-A0A0E3UUQ3-F1
#
_entry.id   AF-A0A0E3UUQ3-F1
#
_cell.length_a   1.000
_cell.length_b   1.000
_cell.length_c   1.000
_cell.angle_alpha   90.00
_cell.angle_beta   90.00
_cell.angle_gamma   90.00
#
_symmetry.space_group_name_H-M   'P 1'
#
loop_
_entity.id
_entity.type
_entity.pdbx_description
1 polymer ?
#
loop_
_entity_poly.entity_id
_entity_poly.type
_entity_poly.pdbx_seq_one_letter_code
_entity_poly.pdbx_strand_id
1 'polypeptide(L)'
;MTEEDTKSFVDEILLTPESVIKTIDNFIDSIIMNDIEGLKEEFLKISLENFEGIYISNKKLNEISNRKFGDYNSINMMIKQSMNEKGILSKKEINELIPDLENINKPKVKSFNLSFIFENLTKEHKELIIDYIRENICNVIENVKITIEKYRNIDNKIEFKNNAEKVSKIKEMLESINELCKLIKEFNTDEIEKNNEFYNILNKNFEIFESSYKVLNKVRNFVTKKEVIENKMKLNFSNYQLGNGWHKNKEKDCSIILFRKRNNERWIYYLGILKHGTKIKENDYLSSVDTGFYKMDYYAQNSLSKMIPKCSITVKNVKNAPEDESVILNDSKKFNEPLEITPEIRKLYGNNEHIKGDKFKKESLVKWIDFCKEFLLKYKSFEKAKKEILKLKESNLYENLEEFYSDAEEKAYFLEFINIDEDKIKKLVKEKNLYLFQIYNKDFSAYSTGNKNLHTMYFEELFTDENLKKPVFKLNGNTEVFYRIASSKPKIVHNKGEKLVNKTYLDDGIIKTIPDSVYEEISEKVKNNEDYSKLLEENNIKNLEIKVATHEIVKDKRYFENKFLFYLPITLNKKVSNKNTNKNINKNVIDEIKDCNEYNVIGIDRGERNLISLCIINQNGEIILQKEMNIIQSSDKYNVDYNEKLEIKSKERDNAKKNWSEIGKIKDLKSGYLSAVVHEIVKLAIEYNAVIILEDLNNGFKNSRKKVDKQIYQKFERALIEKLQFLIFKNYDKNEKGGLRNAFQLTPELKNITKVASQQGIIIYTNPAYTSKIDPTTGYANIIKKSNNNEESIVKAIDKISYDKEKDMFYFDINLSNSSFNLTVKNVLKKEWRIYTNGERIIYKDRKYITLNITQEMKDILSKCGIDYLNIDNLKQDILKNKLHKKVYYIFELANKMRNENKDVDYIISPVLNKDGKFFMTQEINELTPKDADLNGAYNIALKGKLMIDNLNKKEKFVFLSNEDWLNFIQGR
;
A
#
# COMPACT_ATOMS: atom_id res chain seq x y z
N MET A 1 -11.88 -21.77 12.55
CA MET A 1 -12.21 -21.09 11.28
C MET A 1 -13.70 -21.23 11.13
N THR A 2 -14.45 -20.16 11.33
CA THR A 2 -15.87 -20.11 10.98
C THR A 2 -15.93 -19.73 9.52
N GLU A 3 -16.52 -20.59 8.68
CA GLU A 3 -16.97 -20.13 7.36
C GLU A 3 -18.04 -19.07 7.62
N GLU A 4 -17.80 -17.85 7.13
CA GLU A 4 -18.77 -16.78 7.26
C GLU A 4 -19.89 -17.03 6.27
N ASP A 5 -20.93 -17.72 6.72
CA ASP A 5 -22.18 -17.82 5.97
C ASP A 5 -22.84 -16.43 5.92
N THR A 6 -23.00 -15.92 4.71
CA THR A 6 -23.72 -14.68 4.48
C THR A 6 -25.23 -14.93 4.54
N LYS A 7 -25.96 -14.13 5.32
CA LYS A 7 -27.43 -14.09 5.27
C LYS A 7 -27.96 -13.47 3.98
N SER A 8 -27.12 -12.78 3.21
CA SER A 8 -27.47 -12.26 1.89
C SER A 8 -27.42 -13.37 0.85
N PHE A 9 -28.44 -13.42 0.00
CA PHE A 9 -28.49 -14.30 -1.16
C PHE A 9 -27.28 -14.05 -2.09
N VAL A 10 -26.59 -15.12 -2.49
CA VAL A 10 -25.48 -15.08 -3.43
C VAL A 10 -25.91 -15.86 -4.67
N ASP A 11 -25.85 -15.21 -5.83
CA ASP A 11 -26.16 -15.85 -7.11
C ASP A 11 -25.25 -17.07 -7.37
N GLU A 12 -25.78 -18.06 -8.08
CA GLU A 12 -25.01 -19.21 -8.55
C GLU A 12 -23.78 -18.77 -9.37
N ILE A 13 -22.63 -19.38 -9.06
CA ILE A 13 -21.33 -19.09 -9.69
C ILE A 13 -21.17 -19.97 -10.93
N LEU A 14 -21.01 -19.35 -12.10
CA LEU A 14 -20.68 -20.04 -13.34
C LEU A 14 -19.25 -20.61 -13.28
N LEU A 15 -19.07 -21.86 -13.73
CA LEU A 15 -17.79 -22.58 -13.62
C LEU A 15 -17.17 -22.97 -14.96
N THR A 16 -17.96 -23.04 -16.04
CA THR A 16 -17.46 -23.45 -17.36
C THR A 16 -17.88 -22.48 -18.48
N PRO A 17 -17.12 -22.38 -19.59
CA PRO A 17 -17.52 -21.61 -20.77
C PRO A 17 -18.93 -21.93 -21.28
N GLU A 18 -19.28 -23.21 -21.34
CA GLU A 18 -20.56 -23.70 -21.84
C GLU A 18 -21.72 -23.21 -20.97
N SER A 19 -21.52 -23.19 -19.64
CA SER A 19 -22.51 -22.65 -18.70
C SER A 19 -22.77 -21.15 -18.91
N VAL A 20 -21.74 -20.40 -19.33
CA VAL A 20 -21.85 -18.96 -19.60
C VAL A 20 -22.65 -18.73 -20.88
N ILE A 21 -22.29 -19.41 -21.97
CA ILE A 21 -23.00 -19.29 -23.26
C ILE A 21 -24.47 -19.66 -23.07
N LYS A 22 -24.75 -20.81 -22.45
CA LYS A 22 -26.13 -21.24 -22.18
C LYS A 22 -26.94 -20.24 -21.36
N THR A 23 -26.32 -19.60 -20.36
CA THR A 23 -26.98 -18.58 -19.55
C THR A 23 -27.33 -17.34 -20.38
N ILE A 24 -26.44 -16.93 -21.29
CA ILE A 24 -26.65 -15.80 -22.19
C ILE A 24 -27.75 -16.13 -23.21
N ASP A 25 -27.65 -17.27 -23.89
CA ASP A 25 -28.60 -17.68 -24.93
C ASP A 25 -30.02 -17.80 -24.36
N ASN A 26 -30.19 -18.49 -23.22
CA ASN A 26 -31.49 -18.60 -22.55
C ASN A 26 -32.11 -17.23 -22.22
N PHE A 27 -31.27 -16.24 -21.85
CA PHE A 27 -31.74 -14.89 -21.56
C PHE A 27 -32.17 -14.16 -22.83
N ILE A 28 -31.37 -14.25 -23.90
CA ILE A 28 -31.70 -13.63 -25.19
C ILE A 28 -32.97 -14.25 -25.78
N ASP A 29 -33.16 -15.55 -25.68
CA ASP A 29 -34.34 -16.25 -26.21
C ASP A 29 -35.62 -15.86 -25.45
N SER A 30 -35.50 -15.38 -24.21
CA SER A 30 -36.63 -14.82 -23.45
C SER A 30 -37.07 -13.43 -23.93
N ILE A 31 -36.24 -12.74 -24.73
CA ILE A 31 -36.51 -11.41 -25.25
C ILE A 31 -37.29 -11.53 -26.57
N ILE A 32 -38.56 -11.12 -26.54
CA ILE A 32 -39.45 -11.13 -27.71
C ILE A 32 -39.33 -9.79 -28.44
N MET A 33 -38.80 -9.79 -29.68
CA MET A 33 -38.58 -8.55 -30.44
C MET A 33 -39.87 -7.76 -30.71
N ASN A 34 -41.01 -8.43 -30.89
CA ASN A 34 -42.30 -7.77 -31.08
C ASN A 34 -42.73 -6.99 -29.81
N ASP A 35 -42.39 -7.47 -28.62
CA ASP A 35 -42.71 -6.78 -27.37
C ASP A 35 -41.87 -5.51 -27.18
N ILE A 36 -40.62 -5.53 -27.65
CA ILE A 36 -39.74 -4.35 -27.71
C ILE A 36 -40.28 -3.31 -28.69
N GLU A 37 -40.75 -3.73 -29.87
CA GLU A 37 -41.32 -2.78 -30.83
C GLU A 37 -42.63 -2.19 -30.32
N GLY A 38 -43.48 -2.99 -29.67
CA GLY A 38 -44.68 -2.49 -28.99
C GLY A 38 -44.36 -1.47 -27.89
N LEU A 39 -43.29 -1.68 -27.13
CA LEU A 39 -42.81 -0.69 -26.15
C LEU A 39 -42.38 0.62 -26.83
N LYS A 40 -41.65 0.54 -27.94
CA LYS A 40 -41.23 1.71 -28.72
C LYS A 40 -42.43 2.49 -29.23
N GLU A 41 -43.41 1.83 -29.83
CA GLU A 41 -44.64 2.44 -30.32
C GLU A 41 -45.38 3.19 -29.21
N GLU A 42 -45.47 2.58 -28.02
CA GLU A 42 -46.18 3.17 -26.89
C GLU A 42 -45.51 4.46 -26.37
N PHE A 43 -44.18 4.50 -26.32
CA PHE A 43 -43.47 5.75 -26.01
C PHE A 43 -43.59 6.79 -27.14
N LEU A 44 -43.70 6.38 -28.40
CA LEU A 44 -43.91 7.31 -29.52
C LEU A 44 -45.30 7.96 -29.48
N LYS A 45 -46.31 7.28 -28.93
CA LYS A 45 -47.65 7.85 -28.71
C LYS A 45 -47.64 9.03 -27.73
N ILE A 46 -46.64 9.14 -26.84
CA ILE A 46 -46.53 10.26 -25.87
C ILE A 46 -46.43 11.58 -26.62
N SER A 47 -47.48 12.40 -26.57
CA SER A 47 -47.56 13.66 -27.31
C SER A 47 -48.20 14.73 -26.43
N LEU A 48 -48.25 15.99 -26.89
CA LEU A 48 -48.97 17.06 -26.19
C LEU A 48 -50.47 16.77 -25.98
N GLU A 49 -51.02 15.78 -26.69
CA GLU A 49 -52.42 15.35 -26.60
C GLU A 49 -52.56 14.04 -25.79
N ASN A 50 -51.46 13.36 -25.47
CA ASN A 50 -51.46 12.05 -24.83
C ASN A 50 -50.24 11.85 -23.91
N PHE A 51 -50.24 12.49 -22.74
CA PHE A 51 -49.19 12.33 -21.70
C PHE A 51 -49.78 12.09 -20.29
N GLU A 52 -51.10 12.12 -20.16
CA GLU A 52 -51.77 12.04 -18.87
C GLU A 52 -51.58 10.66 -18.22
N GLY A 53 -51.35 10.66 -16.91
CA GLY A 53 -51.15 9.43 -16.14
C GLY A 53 -49.82 8.72 -16.42
N ILE A 54 -48.85 9.37 -17.08
CA ILE A 54 -47.47 8.88 -17.25
C ILE A 54 -46.58 9.56 -16.21
N TYR A 55 -45.79 8.75 -15.51
CA TYR A 55 -44.88 9.22 -14.46
C TYR A 55 -43.42 9.07 -14.89
N ILE A 56 -42.60 10.02 -14.46
CA ILE A 56 -41.16 10.03 -14.70
C ILE A 56 -40.41 10.26 -13.39
N SER A 57 -39.31 9.54 -13.19
CA SER A 57 -38.50 9.70 -11.99
C SER A 57 -37.87 11.08 -11.92
N ASN A 58 -37.66 11.57 -10.69
CA ASN A 58 -36.94 12.82 -10.48
C ASN A 58 -35.51 12.78 -11.06
N LYS A 59 -34.85 11.62 -10.96
CA LYS A 59 -33.50 11.43 -11.49
C LYS A 59 -33.46 11.63 -13.00
N LYS A 60 -34.44 11.06 -13.73
CA LYS A 60 -34.53 11.21 -15.17
C LYS A 60 -34.93 12.63 -15.57
N LEU A 61 -35.80 13.28 -14.79
CA LEU A 61 -36.15 14.68 -15.00
C LEU A 61 -34.93 15.62 -14.92
N ASN A 62 -34.07 15.44 -13.91
CA ASN A 62 -32.84 16.21 -13.76
C ASN A 62 -31.85 15.97 -14.93
N GLU A 63 -31.80 14.74 -15.45
CA GLU A 63 -31.00 14.42 -16.64
C GLU A 63 -31.51 15.18 -17.86
N ILE A 64 -32.83 15.17 -18.10
CA ILE A 64 -33.47 15.92 -19.19
C ILE A 64 -33.22 17.41 -19.03
N SER A 65 -33.39 17.94 -17.81
CA SER A 65 -33.12 19.34 -17.46
C SER A 65 -31.72 19.75 -17.89
N ASN A 66 -30.71 18.98 -17.47
CA ASN A 66 -29.32 19.27 -17.79
C ASN A 66 -29.02 19.14 -19.30
N ARG A 67 -29.62 18.16 -19.99
CA ARG A 67 -29.36 17.89 -21.41
C ARG A 67 -30.00 18.90 -22.36
N LYS A 68 -31.25 19.31 -22.11
CA LYS A 68 -32.00 20.23 -22.98
C LYS A 68 -31.91 21.69 -22.54
N PHE A 69 -31.64 21.96 -21.25
CA PHE A 69 -31.65 23.32 -20.68
C PHE A 69 -30.35 23.71 -19.96
N GLY A 70 -29.28 22.93 -20.10
CA GLY A 70 -27.92 23.28 -19.64
C GLY A 70 -27.65 23.20 -18.14
N ASP A 71 -28.68 23.02 -17.31
CA ASP A 71 -28.56 22.88 -15.84
C ASP A 71 -29.58 21.84 -15.32
N TYR A 72 -29.15 21.02 -14.36
CA TYR A 72 -29.97 19.93 -13.81
C TYR A 72 -31.23 20.43 -13.07
N ASN A 73 -31.27 21.71 -12.70
CA ASN A 73 -32.32 22.33 -11.93
C ASN A 73 -33.19 23.30 -12.74
N SER A 74 -32.90 23.54 -14.02
CA SER A 74 -33.66 24.45 -14.90
C SER A 74 -35.16 24.16 -14.91
N ILE A 75 -35.57 22.90 -15.13
CA ILE A 75 -36.99 22.52 -15.15
C ILE A 75 -37.65 22.84 -13.80
N ASN A 76 -36.96 22.53 -12.69
CA ASN A 76 -37.47 22.82 -11.35
C ASN A 76 -37.60 24.34 -11.11
N MET A 77 -36.65 25.14 -11.60
CA MET A 77 -36.72 26.60 -11.52
C MET A 77 -37.89 27.16 -12.33
N MET A 78 -38.15 26.62 -13.52
CA MET A 78 -39.30 27.00 -14.34
C MET A 78 -40.62 26.67 -13.65
N ILE A 79 -40.75 25.47 -13.07
CA ILE A 79 -41.93 25.08 -12.29
C ILE A 79 -42.15 26.05 -11.12
N LYS A 80 -41.08 26.36 -10.37
CA LYS A 80 -41.11 27.32 -9.25
C LYS A 80 -41.54 28.72 -9.70
N GLN A 81 -41.02 29.20 -10.83
CA GLN A 81 -41.37 30.50 -11.37
C GLN A 81 -42.84 30.56 -11.80
N SER A 82 -43.33 29.54 -12.52
CA SER A 82 -44.74 29.42 -12.90
C SER A 82 -45.66 29.39 -11.68
N MET A 83 -45.29 28.66 -10.61
CA MET A 83 -46.07 28.62 -9.37
C MET A 83 -46.11 29.97 -8.64
N ASN A 84 -44.99 30.71 -8.64
CA ASN A 84 -44.93 32.08 -8.13
C ASN A 84 -45.87 33.02 -8.91
N GLU A 85 -45.86 32.93 -10.25
CA GLU A 85 -46.64 33.78 -11.14
C GLU A 85 -48.15 33.49 -11.07
N LYS A 86 -48.55 32.23 -10.85
CA LYS A 86 -49.96 31.82 -10.68
C LYS A 86 -50.56 32.17 -9.31
N GLY A 87 -49.78 32.71 -8.36
CA GLY A 87 -50.27 33.13 -7.04
C GLY A 87 -50.69 31.99 -6.11
N ILE A 88 -50.25 30.76 -6.38
CA ILE A 88 -50.70 29.55 -5.67
C ILE A 88 -50.06 29.40 -4.27
N LEU A 89 -48.93 30.07 -4.00
CA LEU A 89 -48.24 30.10 -2.69
C LEU A 89 -47.59 31.46 -2.44
N SER A 90 -47.56 31.94 -1.18
CA SER A 90 -46.85 33.18 -0.81
C SER A 90 -45.32 33.01 -0.85
N LYS A 91 -44.56 34.10 -1.04
CA LYS A 91 -43.08 34.11 -0.95
C LYS A 91 -42.55 33.46 0.34
N LYS A 92 -43.33 33.48 1.43
CA LYS A 92 -42.98 32.91 2.73
C LYS A 92 -43.24 31.39 2.77
N GLU A 93 -44.36 30.94 2.23
CA GLU A 93 -44.69 29.50 2.10
C GLU A 93 -43.78 28.79 1.09
N ILE A 94 -43.42 29.46 -0.01
CA ILE A 94 -42.41 28.98 -0.95
C ILE A 94 -41.05 28.89 -0.24
N ASN A 95 -40.68 29.86 0.59
CA ASN A 95 -39.44 29.83 1.36
C ASN A 95 -39.44 28.83 2.53
N GLU A 96 -40.60 28.43 3.06
CA GLU A 96 -40.76 27.33 4.04
C GLU A 96 -40.80 25.96 3.36
N LEU A 97 -41.32 25.88 2.13
CA LEU A 97 -41.14 24.75 1.22
C LEU A 97 -39.73 24.72 0.61
N ILE A 98 -38.94 25.79 0.62
CA ILE A 98 -37.60 25.82 0.00
C ILE A 98 -36.64 24.82 0.66
N PRO A 99 -36.59 24.67 1.99
CA PRO A 99 -35.88 23.56 2.59
C PRO A 99 -36.42 22.21 2.12
N ASP A 100 -37.71 22.05 1.82
CA ASP A 100 -38.29 20.79 1.31
C ASP A 100 -38.24 20.64 -0.22
N LEU A 101 -37.99 21.70 -0.99
CA LEU A 101 -37.83 21.73 -2.45
C LEU A 101 -36.34 21.68 -2.86
N GLU A 102 -35.44 22.26 -2.06
CA GLU A 102 -34.00 21.93 -2.08
C GLU A 102 -33.75 20.54 -1.46
N ASN A 103 -34.63 20.08 -0.55
CA ASN A 103 -34.75 18.68 -0.12
C ASN A 103 -35.79 17.85 -0.90
N ILE A 104 -36.09 18.17 -2.18
CA ILE A 104 -36.63 17.16 -3.13
C ILE A 104 -35.61 16.02 -3.34
N ASN A 105 -34.38 16.19 -2.87
CA ASN A 105 -33.40 15.12 -2.70
C ASN A 105 -33.67 14.19 -1.48
N LYS A 106 -34.74 14.37 -0.70
CA LYS A 106 -35.17 13.33 0.27
C LYS A 106 -35.85 12.17 -0.47
N PRO A 107 -35.67 10.91 -0.03
CA PRO A 107 -36.16 9.69 -0.69
C PRO A 107 -37.69 9.51 -0.82
N LYS A 108 -38.51 10.53 -0.55
CA LYS A 108 -39.97 10.37 -0.37
C LYS A 108 -40.81 10.63 -1.62
N VAL A 109 -40.37 11.45 -2.60
CA VAL A 109 -41.05 11.59 -3.90
C VAL A 109 -40.20 10.91 -4.97
N LYS A 110 -40.64 9.74 -5.46
CA LYS A 110 -39.86 8.90 -6.38
C LYS A 110 -40.05 9.29 -7.85
N SER A 111 -41.23 9.78 -8.22
CA SER A 111 -41.61 10.12 -9.59
C SER A 111 -42.63 11.27 -9.61
N PHE A 112 -42.79 11.90 -10.78
CA PHE A 112 -43.72 12.99 -11.06
C PHE A 112 -44.60 12.64 -12.25
N ASN A 113 -45.89 12.99 -12.17
CA ASN A 113 -46.78 12.91 -13.32
C ASN A 113 -46.36 13.97 -14.35
N LEU A 114 -46.29 13.59 -15.63
CA LEU A 114 -45.96 14.53 -16.72
C LEU A 114 -46.96 15.68 -16.80
N SER A 115 -48.24 15.46 -16.48
CA SER A 115 -49.26 16.53 -16.45
C SER A 115 -48.87 17.64 -15.49
N PHE A 116 -48.44 17.30 -14.29
CA PHE A 116 -47.99 18.28 -13.28
C PHE A 116 -46.77 19.09 -13.75
N ILE A 117 -45.81 18.43 -14.40
CA ILE A 117 -44.62 19.10 -14.95
C ILE A 117 -45.05 20.05 -16.08
N PHE A 118 -45.84 19.55 -17.02
CA PHE A 118 -46.22 20.27 -18.23
C PHE A 118 -47.21 21.42 -17.95
N GLU A 119 -48.05 21.35 -16.92
CA GLU A 119 -48.89 22.49 -16.51
C GLU A 119 -48.10 23.76 -16.19
N ASN A 120 -46.81 23.62 -15.87
CA ASN A 120 -45.94 24.70 -15.43
C ASN A 120 -44.83 25.06 -16.44
N LEU A 121 -44.93 24.56 -17.67
CA LEU A 121 -43.96 24.79 -18.74
C LEU A 121 -44.63 25.38 -20.00
N THR A 122 -43.85 26.09 -20.81
CA THR A 122 -44.27 26.60 -22.12
C THR A 122 -44.45 25.45 -23.11
N LYS A 123 -45.20 25.67 -24.21
CA LYS A 123 -45.38 24.66 -25.26
C LYS A 123 -44.03 24.14 -25.81
N GLU A 124 -43.11 25.05 -26.10
CA GLU A 124 -41.76 24.73 -26.59
C GLU A 124 -40.98 23.84 -25.61
N HIS A 125 -41.02 24.16 -24.30
CA HIS A 125 -40.34 23.33 -23.29
C HIS A 125 -40.94 21.92 -23.19
N LYS A 126 -42.25 21.76 -23.35
CA LYS A 126 -42.92 20.44 -23.36
C LYS A 126 -42.49 19.61 -24.55
N GLU A 127 -42.47 20.21 -25.75
CA GLU A 127 -42.04 19.55 -26.99
C GLU A 127 -40.60 19.04 -26.85
N LEU A 128 -39.68 19.86 -26.33
CA LEU A 128 -38.29 19.44 -26.08
C LEU A 128 -38.14 18.24 -25.13
N ILE A 129 -39.01 18.15 -24.11
CA ILE A 129 -39.00 17.02 -23.16
C ILE A 129 -39.56 15.77 -23.83
N ILE A 130 -40.69 15.88 -24.54
CA ILE A 130 -41.32 14.77 -25.25
C ILE A 130 -40.38 14.21 -26.33
N ASP A 131 -39.78 15.10 -27.14
CA ASP A 131 -38.83 14.72 -28.18
C ASP A 131 -37.63 13.99 -27.59
N TYR A 132 -37.07 14.47 -26.47
CA TYR A 132 -35.98 13.76 -25.80
C TYR A 132 -36.40 12.36 -25.35
N ILE A 133 -37.59 12.22 -24.74
CA ILE A 133 -38.08 10.92 -24.25
C ILE A 133 -38.19 9.94 -25.44
N ARG A 134 -38.80 10.37 -26.54
CA ARG A 134 -38.97 9.59 -27.77
C ARG A 134 -37.66 9.24 -28.45
N GLU A 135 -36.76 10.21 -28.62
CA GLU A 135 -35.44 10.00 -29.20
C GLU A 135 -34.63 9.00 -28.36
N ASN A 136 -34.64 9.16 -27.03
CA ASN A 136 -33.84 8.34 -26.13
C ASN A 136 -34.28 6.87 -26.15
N ILE A 137 -35.59 6.60 -26.05
CA ILE A 137 -36.09 5.22 -26.11
C ILE A 137 -35.84 4.57 -27.47
N CYS A 138 -36.01 5.31 -28.58
CA CYS A 138 -35.74 4.78 -29.93
C CYS A 138 -34.26 4.40 -30.07
N ASN A 139 -33.36 5.29 -29.66
CA ASN A 139 -31.91 5.05 -29.75
C ASN A 139 -31.47 3.85 -28.89
N VAL A 140 -31.98 3.73 -27.67
CA VAL A 140 -31.64 2.62 -26.77
C VAL A 140 -32.17 1.29 -27.32
N ILE A 141 -33.41 1.26 -27.82
CA ILE A 141 -34.00 0.06 -28.43
C ILE A 141 -33.24 -0.36 -29.69
N GLU A 142 -32.90 0.58 -30.57
CA GLU A 142 -32.14 0.29 -31.78
C GLU A 142 -30.74 -0.28 -31.46
N ASN A 143 -30.07 0.29 -30.46
CA ASN A 143 -28.79 -0.22 -29.97
C ASN A 143 -28.91 -1.66 -29.41
N VAL A 144 -29.98 -1.97 -28.68
CA VAL A 144 -30.26 -3.32 -28.20
C VAL A 144 -30.39 -4.30 -29.37
N LYS A 145 -31.15 -3.95 -30.41
CA LYS A 145 -31.31 -4.80 -31.60
C LYS A 145 -29.97 -5.08 -32.28
N ILE A 146 -29.22 -4.02 -32.59
CA ILE A 146 -27.91 -4.10 -33.25
C ILE A 146 -26.94 -4.98 -32.45
N THR A 147 -26.89 -4.81 -31.13
CA THR A 147 -25.95 -5.54 -30.28
C THR A 147 -26.33 -7.01 -30.09
N ILE A 148 -27.63 -7.36 -30.07
CA ILE A 148 -28.10 -8.76 -30.08
C ILE A 148 -27.73 -9.44 -31.41
N GLU A 149 -27.91 -8.77 -32.55
CA GLU A 149 -27.51 -9.31 -33.85
C GLU A 149 -26.00 -9.54 -33.94
N LYS A 150 -25.20 -8.58 -33.46
CA LYS A 150 -23.74 -8.74 -33.35
C LYS A 150 -23.34 -9.95 -32.52
N TYR A 151 -24.05 -10.24 -31.42
CA TYR A 151 -23.81 -11.41 -30.60
C TYR A 151 -24.17 -12.72 -31.33
N ARG A 152 -25.32 -12.78 -31.99
CA ARG A 152 -25.78 -13.97 -32.73
C ARG A 152 -24.82 -14.37 -33.86
N ASN A 153 -24.08 -13.42 -34.40
CA ASN A 153 -23.08 -13.64 -35.45
C ASN A 153 -21.69 -14.06 -34.93
N ILE A 154 -21.52 -14.31 -33.62
CA ILE A 154 -20.26 -14.79 -33.04
C ILE A 154 -20.13 -16.30 -33.24
N ASP A 155 -18.92 -16.78 -33.58
CA ASP A 155 -18.63 -18.22 -33.59
C ASP A 155 -18.64 -18.79 -32.16
N ASN A 156 -19.61 -19.68 -31.90
CA ASN A 156 -19.80 -20.35 -30.62
C ASN A 156 -18.74 -21.44 -30.33
N LYS A 157 -17.85 -21.77 -31.27
CA LYS A 157 -16.83 -22.83 -31.12
C LYS A 157 -15.56 -22.44 -30.33
N ILE A 158 -15.41 -21.21 -29.82
CA ILE A 158 -14.12 -20.72 -29.29
C ILE A 158 -14.19 -20.18 -27.85
N GLU A 159 -13.15 -20.49 -27.06
CA GLU A 159 -12.89 -20.10 -25.68
C GLU A 159 -13.03 -18.57 -25.41
N PHE A 160 -13.54 -18.19 -24.23
CA PHE A 160 -13.61 -16.78 -23.78
C PHE A 160 -12.25 -16.14 -23.52
N LYS A 161 -11.21 -16.96 -23.32
CA LYS A 161 -9.86 -16.52 -22.96
C LYS A 161 -9.09 -16.14 -24.22
N ASN A 162 -8.35 -15.03 -24.17
CA ASN A 162 -7.62 -14.43 -25.30
C ASN A 162 -8.50 -13.98 -26.48
N ASN A 163 -9.81 -13.90 -26.31
CA ASN A 163 -10.73 -13.37 -27.33
C ASN A 163 -11.40 -12.07 -26.83
N ALA A 164 -10.61 -10.99 -26.79
CA ALA A 164 -11.07 -9.69 -26.31
C ALA A 164 -12.26 -9.15 -27.12
N GLU A 165 -12.30 -9.44 -28.43
CA GLU A 165 -13.39 -9.04 -29.31
C GLU A 165 -14.72 -9.70 -28.92
N LYS A 166 -14.72 -11.02 -28.69
CA LYS A 166 -15.91 -11.76 -28.21
C LYS A 166 -16.41 -11.22 -26.88
N VAL A 167 -15.50 -10.98 -25.93
CA VAL A 167 -15.86 -10.42 -24.62
C VAL A 167 -16.45 -9.02 -24.76
N SER A 168 -15.89 -8.18 -25.65
CA SER A 168 -16.43 -6.85 -25.94
C SER A 168 -17.85 -6.92 -26.49
N LYS A 169 -18.09 -7.77 -27.49
CA LYS A 169 -19.43 -7.94 -28.09
C LYS A 169 -20.47 -8.42 -27.08
N ILE A 170 -20.13 -9.40 -26.25
CA ILE A 170 -21.02 -9.90 -25.18
C ILE A 170 -21.31 -8.80 -24.17
N LYS A 171 -20.29 -8.03 -23.78
CA LYS A 171 -20.42 -6.92 -22.86
C LYS A 171 -21.33 -5.83 -23.43
N GLU A 172 -21.06 -5.36 -24.65
CA GLU A 172 -21.84 -4.33 -25.33
C GLU A 172 -23.33 -4.69 -25.37
N MET A 173 -23.65 -5.93 -25.70
CA MET A 173 -25.02 -6.44 -25.69
C MET A 173 -25.65 -6.49 -24.28
N LEU A 174 -24.95 -7.02 -23.28
CA LEU A 174 -25.51 -7.08 -21.92
C LEU A 174 -25.68 -5.67 -21.31
N GLU A 175 -24.78 -4.74 -21.64
CA GLU A 175 -24.86 -3.35 -21.20
C GLU A 175 -26.00 -2.58 -21.88
N SER A 176 -26.23 -2.78 -23.18
CA SER A 176 -27.35 -2.16 -23.91
C SER A 176 -28.71 -2.61 -23.36
N ILE A 177 -28.87 -3.91 -23.07
CA ILE A 177 -30.11 -4.45 -22.49
C ILE A 177 -30.32 -3.89 -21.07
N ASN A 178 -29.26 -3.80 -20.27
CA ASN A 178 -29.33 -3.20 -18.93
C ASN A 178 -29.59 -1.68 -18.97
N GLU A 179 -29.14 -0.98 -20.01
CA GLU A 179 -29.48 0.43 -20.26
C GLU A 179 -30.97 0.59 -20.56
N LEU A 180 -31.55 -0.28 -21.39
CA LEU A 180 -32.99 -0.33 -21.64
C LEU A 180 -33.78 -0.60 -20.35
N CYS A 181 -33.35 -1.58 -19.55
CA CYS A 181 -33.97 -1.87 -18.24
C CYS A 181 -33.97 -0.64 -17.33
N LYS A 182 -32.82 0.06 -17.22
CA LYS A 182 -32.71 1.29 -16.42
C LYS A 182 -33.63 2.38 -16.95
N LEU A 183 -33.68 2.60 -18.27
CA LEU A 183 -34.52 3.62 -18.87
C LEU A 183 -35.99 3.36 -18.55
N ILE A 184 -36.47 2.13 -18.78
CA ILE A 184 -37.84 1.72 -18.47
C ILE A 184 -38.17 1.93 -16.99
N LYS A 185 -37.25 1.54 -16.10
CA LYS A 185 -37.40 1.70 -14.65
C LYS A 185 -37.62 3.14 -14.21
N GLU A 186 -37.07 4.12 -14.93
CA GLU A 186 -37.27 5.54 -14.59
C GLU A 186 -38.72 6.00 -14.85
N PHE A 187 -39.56 5.20 -15.53
CA PHE A 187 -40.99 5.49 -15.74
C PHE A 187 -41.91 4.67 -14.84
N ASN A 188 -41.39 3.71 -14.05
CA ASN A 188 -42.19 2.89 -13.15
C ASN A 188 -42.92 3.75 -12.09
N THR A 189 -44.14 3.35 -11.75
CA THR A 189 -44.95 4.03 -10.73
C THR A 189 -45.81 3.05 -9.94
N ASP A 190 -45.97 3.32 -8.64
CA ASP A 190 -46.89 2.62 -7.74
C ASP A 190 -48.24 3.37 -7.63
N GLU A 191 -48.41 4.48 -8.35
CA GLU A 191 -49.60 5.31 -8.32
C GLU A 191 -50.83 4.62 -8.95
N ILE A 192 -52.01 4.91 -8.41
CA ILE A 192 -53.28 4.33 -8.84
C ILE A 192 -53.78 5.00 -10.12
N GLU A 193 -53.67 6.33 -10.19
CA GLU A 193 -54.07 7.14 -11.34
C GLU A 193 -52.98 7.14 -12.40
N LYS A 194 -53.00 6.13 -13.28
CA LYS A 194 -52.00 5.93 -14.34
C LYS A 194 -52.60 5.46 -15.66
N ASN A 195 -51.85 5.67 -16.75
CA ASN A 195 -52.22 5.17 -18.08
C ASN A 195 -52.02 3.65 -18.17
N ASN A 196 -53.12 2.88 -18.10
CA ASN A 196 -53.05 1.41 -18.07
C ASN A 196 -52.50 0.79 -19.36
N GLU A 197 -52.76 1.38 -20.53
CA GLU A 197 -52.23 0.88 -21.82
C GLU A 197 -50.71 0.95 -21.83
N PHE A 198 -50.17 2.13 -21.49
CA PHE A 198 -48.73 2.39 -21.37
C PHE A 198 -48.07 1.44 -20.36
N TYR A 199 -48.62 1.38 -19.15
CA TYR A 199 -48.00 0.60 -18.06
C TYR A 199 -48.10 -0.91 -18.23
N ASN A 200 -49.10 -1.43 -18.94
CA ASN A 200 -49.19 -2.86 -19.23
C ASN A 200 -48.04 -3.34 -20.13
N ILE A 201 -47.75 -2.59 -21.20
CA ILE A 201 -46.64 -2.90 -22.12
C ILE A 201 -45.30 -2.67 -21.43
N LEU A 202 -45.20 -1.59 -20.64
CA LEU A 202 -43.99 -1.23 -19.90
C LEU A 202 -43.61 -2.30 -18.87
N ASN A 203 -44.56 -2.72 -18.03
CA ASN A 203 -44.32 -3.71 -16.97
C ASN A 203 -43.98 -5.09 -17.55
N LYS A 204 -44.68 -5.52 -18.61
CA LYS A 204 -44.39 -6.78 -19.32
C LYS A 204 -42.93 -6.84 -19.78
N ASN A 205 -42.44 -5.75 -20.39
CA ASN A 205 -41.05 -5.66 -20.83
C ASN A 205 -40.07 -5.56 -19.65
N PHE A 206 -40.44 -4.80 -18.59
CA PHE A 206 -39.60 -4.64 -17.41
C PHE A 206 -39.31 -5.98 -16.70
N GLU A 207 -40.30 -6.86 -16.57
CA GLU A 207 -40.14 -8.19 -15.95
C GLU A 207 -39.07 -9.05 -16.64
N ILE A 208 -39.02 -9.00 -17.98
CA ILE A 208 -37.99 -9.71 -18.77
C ILE A 208 -36.61 -9.10 -18.52
N PHE A 209 -36.50 -7.77 -18.64
CA PHE A 209 -35.22 -7.07 -18.57
C PHE A 209 -34.65 -6.94 -17.17
N GLU A 210 -35.45 -7.06 -16.11
CA GLU A 210 -34.97 -7.00 -14.72
C GLU A 210 -33.88 -8.05 -14.44
N SER A 211 -33.97 -9.21 -15.10
CA SER A 211 -33.00 -10.29 -14.98
C SER A 211 -31.63 -9.99 -15.63
N SER A 212 -31.55 -8.96 -16.50
CA SER A 212 -30.32 -8.57 -17.21
C SER A 212 -29.15 -8.26 -16.28
N TYR A 213 -29.42 -7.63 -15.12
CA TYR A 213 -28.37 -7.30 -14.15
C TYR A 213 -27.74 -8.55 -13.54
N LYS A 214 -28.54 -9.60 -13.29
CA LYS A 214 -28.05 -10.89 -12.76
C LYS A 214 -27.18 -11.60 -13.79
N VAL A 215 -27.67 -11.68 -15.03
CA VAL A 215 -26.93 -12.30 -16.15
C VAL A 215 -25.60 -11.57 -16.38
N LEU A 216 -25.63 -10.24 -16.46
CA LEU A 216 -24.44 -9.39 -16.61
C LEU A 216 -23.40 -9.67 -15.52
N ASN A 217 -23.82 -9.73 -14.25
CA ASN A 217 -22.89 -9.99 -13.15
C ASN A 217 -22.32 -11.40 -13.17
N LYS A 218 -23.15 -12.43 -13.44
CA LYS A 218 -22.71 -13.83 -13.55
C LYS A 218 -21.65 -13.98 -14.65
N VAL A 219 -21.91 -13.42 -15.83
CA VAL A 219 -20.99 -13.42 -16.96
C VAL A 219 -19.70 -12.67 -16.60
N ARG A 220 -19.79 -11.40 -16.17
CA ARG A 220 -18.62 -10.58 -15.80
C ARG A 220 -17.72 -11.28 -14.77
N ASN A 221 -18.31 -11.89 -13.74
CA ASN A 221 -17.58 -12.59 -12.69
C ASN A 221 -16.78 -13.79 -13.23
N PHE A 222 -17.33 -14.51 -14.22
CA PHE A 222 -16.62 -15.59 -14.90
C PHE A 222 -15.47 -15.07 -15.78
N VAL A 223 -15.77 -14.12 -16.69
CA VAL A 223 -14.78 -13.66 -17.69
C VAL A 223 -13.60 -12.93 -17.05
N THR A 224 -13.84 -12.21 -15.95
CA THR A 224 -12.79 -11.46 -15.24
C THR A 224 -12.00 -12.30 -14.21
N LYS A 225 -12.33 -13.59 -14.06
CA LYS A 225 -11.67 -14.47 -13.09
C LYS A 225 -10.21 -14.69 -13.45
N LYS A 226 -9.31 -14.36 -12.52
CA LYS A 226 -7.88 -14.64 -12.70
C LYS A 226 -7.61 -16.13 -12.68
N GLU A 227 -6.83 -16.60 -13.65
CA GLU A 227 -6.25 -17.93 -13.57
C GLU A 227 -5.24 -18.00 -12.44
N VAL A 228 -5.37 -19.02 -11.59
CA VAL A 228 -4.40 -19.29 -10.53
C VAL A 228 -3.17 -19.93 -11.16
N ILE A 229 -2.12 -19.15 -11.36
CA ILE A 229 -0.86 -19.60 -11.99
C ILE A 229 -0.02 -20.46 -11.03
N GLU A 230 -0.22 -20.35 -9.71
CA GLU A 230 0.68 -20.95 -8.72
C GLU A 230 0.01 -22.01 -7.85
N ASN A 231 -0.39 -23.12 -8.48
CA ASN A 231 -0.68 -24.36 -7.76
C ASN A 231 0.64 -25.08 -7.46
N LYS A 232 1.31 -24.67 -6.37
CA LYS A 232 2.43 -25.44 -5.81
C LYS A 232 1.92 -26.40 -4.74
N MET A 233 2.46 -27.62 -4.73
CA MET A 233 2.16 -28.64 -3.72
C MET A 233 3.38 -28.84 -2.81
N LYS A 234 3.16 -28.90 -1.50
CA LYS A 234 4.21 -29.28 -0.55
C LYS A 234 4.55 -30.75 -0.75
N LEU A 235 5.85 -31.06 -0.88
CA LEU A 235 6.35 -32.42 -1.00
C LEU A 235 6.82 -32.92 0.36
N ASN A 236 6.36 -34.12 0.73
CA ASN A 236 6.77 -34.78 1.97
C ASN A 236 7.57 -36.07 1.71
N PHE A 237 7.64 -36.58 0.47
CA PHE A 237 8.36 -37.82 0.13
C PHE A 237 7.99 -39.02 1.04
N SER A 238 6.70 -39.14 1.37
CA SER A 238 6.17 -40.12 2.33
C SER A 238 6.79 -40.04 3.74
N ASN A 239 7.31 -38.87 4.12
CA ASN A 239 7.85 -38.58 5.44
C ASN A 239 7.24 -37.29 6.00
N TYR A 240 6.37 -37.41 7.01
CA TYR A 240 5.74 -36.25 7.66
C TYR A 240 6.72 -35.38 8.46
N GLN A 241 7.92 -35.89 8.79
CA GLN A 241 8.98 -35.16 9.49
C GLN A 241 10.02 -34.55 8.53
N LEU A 242 9.82 -34.65 7.21
CA LEU A 242 10.76 -34.14 6.23
C LEU A 242 11.10 -32.68 6.51
N GLY A 243 12.39 -32.38 6.64
CA GLY A 243 12.86 -31.00 6.82
C GLY A 243 12.63 -30.40 8.21
N ASN A 244 12.08 -31.13 9.19
CA ASN A 244 11.84 -30.60 10.55
C ASN A 244 13.12 -30.10 11.23
N GLY A 245 14.27 -30.71 10.94
CA GLY A 245 15.56 -30.26 11.48
C GLY A 245 16.75 -30.85 10.75
N TRP A 246 17.92 -30.25 11.00
CA TRP A 246 19.20 -30.63 10.39
C TRP A 246 20.10 -31.44 11.33
N HIS A 247 19.70 -31.67 12.59
CA HIS A 247 20.54 -32.33 13.57
C HIS A 247 21.02 -33.69 13.06
N LYS A 248 22.32 -33.98 13.17
CA LYS A 248 22.95 -35.22 12.69
C LYS A 248 22.19 -36.50 13.08
N ASN A 249 21.88 -36.64 14.38
CA ASN A 249 21.12 -37.77 14.92
C ASN A 249 19.67 -37.89 14.38
N LYS A 250 19.17 -36.86 13.68
CA LYS A 250 17.84 -36.78 13.08
C LYS A 250 17.85 -36.88 11.56
N GLU A 251 18.99 -37.07 10.91
CA GLU A 251 19.06 -37.21 9.44
C GLU A 251 18.16 -38.35 8.91
N LYS A 252 18.08 -39.47 9.62
CA LYS A 252 17.22 -40.61 9.25
C LYS A 252 15.73 -40.25 9.36
N ASP A 253 15.37 -39.53 10.42
CA ASP A 253 14.00 -39.16 10.78
C ASP A 253 13.50 -38.03 9.87
N CYS A 254 14.31 -36.99 9.66
CA CYS A 254 13.98 -35.81 8.86
C CYS A 254 14.34 -35.95 7.38
N SER A 255 15.06 -37.02 7.00
CA SER A 255 15.42 -37.41 5.63
C SER A 255 16.02 -36.32 4.74
N ILE A 256 16.63 -35.28 5.33
CA ILE A 256 17.17 -34.13 4.60
C ILE A 256 18.66 -33.93 4.91
N ILE A 257 19.45 -33.64 3.89
CA ILE A 257 20.90 -33.45 3.99
C ILE A 257 21.31 -32.31 3.05
N LEU A 258 22.29 -31.51 3.46
CA LEU A 258 22.90 -30.49 2.61
C LEU A 258 24.30 -30.93 2.21
N PHE A 259 24.62 -30.78 0.93
CA PHE A 259 25.95 -31.01 0.39
C PHE A 259 26.51 -29.74 -0.27
N ARG A 260 27.83 -29.65 -0.35
CA ARG A 260 28.52 -28.73 -1.25
C ARG A 260 29.59 -29.46 -2.05
N LYS A 261 29.87 -29.02 -3.26
CA LYS A 261 30.94 -29.53 -4.12
C LYS A 261 31.75 -28.35 -4.64
N ARG A 262 33.07 -28.50 -4.71
CA ARG A 262 33.94 -27.48 -5.28
C ARG A 262 33.82 -27.52 -6.81
N ASN A 263 33.63 -26.36 -7.44
CA ASN A 263 33.74 -26.21 -8.89
C ASN A 263 34.60 -24.96 -9.14
N ASN A 264 35.86 -25.19 -9.56
CA ASN A 264 36.91 -24.18 -9.57
C ASN A 264 37.02 -23.50 -8.19
N GLU A 265 36.94 -22.18 -8.15
CA GLU A 265 37.04 -21.41 -6.91
C GLU A 265 35.71 -21.29 -6.14
N ARG A 266 34.60 -21.83 -6.65
CA ARG A 266 33.25 -21.63 -6.08
C ARG A 266 32.67 -22.91 -5.48
N TRP A 267 31.82 -22.74 -4.47
CA TRP A 267 30.98 -23.81 -3.93
C TRP A 267 29.67 -23.92 -4.71
N ILE A 268 29.31 -25.13 -5.11
CA ILE A 268 27.97 -25.48 -5.59
C ILE A 268 27.27 -26.26 -4.50
N TYR A 269 26.03 -25.88 -4.18
CA TYR A 269 25.27 -26.46 -3.08
C TYR A 269 24.17 -27.39 -3.60
N TYR A 270 23.90 -28.45 -2.84
CA TYR A 270 22.91 -29.45 -3.18
C TYR A 270 22.06 -29.81 -1.96
N LEU A 271 20.77 -30.02 -2.20
CA LEU A 271 19.81 -30.62 -1.29
C LEU A 271 19.74 -32.12 -1.58
N GLY A 272 20.01 -32.94 -0.57
CA GLY A 272 19.74 -34.37 -0.58
C GLY A 272 18.47 -34.70 0.19
N ILE A 273 17.61 -35.53 -0.41
CA ILE A 273 16.45 -36.14 0.24
C ILE A 273 16.66 -37.65 0.25
N LEU A 274 16.86 -38.22 1.44
CA LEU A 274 17.03 -39.66 1.59
C LEU A 274 15.68 -40.37 1.51
N LYS A 275 15.67 -41.59 0.96
CA LYS A 275 14.54 -42.49 1.18
C LYS A 275 14.39 -42.75 2.68
N HIS A 276 13.16 -42.70 3.18
CA HIS A 276 12.89 -42.88 4.61
C HIS A 276 13.52 -44.17 5.15
N GLY A 277 14.29 -44.05 6.23
CA GLY A 277 15.00 -45.15 6.85
C GLY A 277 16.44 -45.39 6.36
N THR A 278 16.83 -44.82 5.22
CA THR A 278 18.21 -44.89 4.69
C THR A 278 19.17 -44.05 5.54
N LYS A 279 20.43 -44.48 5.66
CA LYS A 279 21.50 -43.75 6.35
C LYS A 279 22.79 -43.82 5.54
N ILE A 280 23.51 -42.70 5.45
CA ILE A 280 24.89 -42.67 4.97
C ILE A 280 25.79 -43.08 6.14
N LYS A 281 26.58 -44.15 5.98
CA LYS A 281 27.38 -44.69 7.09
C LYS A 281 28.66 -43.87 7.28
N GLU A 282 29.20 -43.85 8.49
CA GLU A 282 30.45 -43.10 8.79
C GLU A 282 31.67 -43.72 8.12
N ASN A 283 31.66 -45.05 7.88
CA ASN A 283 32.67 -45.74 7.08
C ASN A 283 32.70 -45.29 5.60
N ASP A 284 31.77 -44.42 5.19
CA ASP A 284 31.75 -43.85 3.85
C ASP A 284 32.57 -42.57 3.68
N TYR A 285 33.16 -42.06 4.77
CA TYR A 285 33.93 -40.82 4.77
C TYR A 285 35.34 -41.02 4.21
N LEU A 286 35.80 -40.08 3.38
CA LEU A 286 37.15 -40.06 2.85
C LEU A 286 38.05 -39.20 3.75
N SER A 287 39.28 -39.65 3.98
CA SER A 287 40.27 -38.94 4.80
C SER A 287 41.03 -37.83 4.05
N SER A 288 41.09 -37.81 2.70
CA SER A 288 42.03 -36.88 2.02
C SER A 288 41.85 -36.57 0.52
N VAL A 289 40.67 -36.69 -0.11
CA VAL A 289 40.56 -36.40 -1.58
C VAL A 289 39.85 -35.08 -1.88
N ASP A 290 40.48 -34.14 -2.60
CA ASP A 290 39.90 -32.83 -2.97
C ASP A 290 38.73 -32.91 -4.00
N THR A 291 38.40 -34.13 -4.46
CA THR A 291 37.35 -34.41 -5.45
C THR A 291 36.22 -35.22 -4.78
N GLY A 292 35.14 -34.55 -4.36
CA GLY A 292 34.03 -35.22 -3.68
C GLY A 292 32.88 -34.29 -3.29
N PHE A 293 31.86 -34.84 -2.64
CA PHE A 293 30.77 -34.08 -2.03
C PHE A 293 31.05 -33.88 -0.53
N TYR A 294 31.04 -32.63 -0.10
CA TYR A 294 31.12 -32.28 1.31
C TYR A 294 29.72 -32.27 1.91
N LYS A 295 29.42 -33.23 2.77
CA LYS A 295 28.16 -33.36 3.49
C LYS A 295 28.19 -32.53 4.77
N MET A 296 27.16 -31.74 4.99
CA MET A 296 26.97 -31.00 6.24
C MET A 296 26.66 -31.97 7.38
N ASP A 297 27.42 -31.88 8.46
CA ASP A 297 27.12 -32.46 9.78
C ASP A 297 26.74 -31.30 10.70
N TYR A 298 25.47 -31.28 11.12
CA TYR A 298 24.90 -30.15 11.87
C TYR A 298 24.50 -30.60 13.27
N TYR A 299 24.93 -29.85 14.28
CA TYR A 299 24.65 -30.08 15.69
C TYR A 299 24.10 -28.79 16.28
N ALA A 300 22.84 -28.82 16.70
CA ALA A 300 22.24 -27.72 17.44
C ALA A 300 21.12 -28.27 18.29
N GLN A 301 21.09 -27.88 19.56
CA GLN A 301 19.95 -28.13 20.42
C GLN A 301 19.24 -26.82 20.75
N ASN A 302 17.97 -26.72 20.36
CA ASN A 302 17.13 -25.57 20.69
C ASN A 302 16.06 -26.11 21.65
N SER A 303 16.01 -25.64 22.90
CA SER A 303 15.18 -26.10 24.03
C SER A 303 15.92 -26.91 25.11
N LEU A 304 17.11 -26.47 25.52
CA LEU A 304 17.79 -27.08 26.69
C LEU A 304 16.91 -27.06 27.94
N SER A 305 16.13 -25.99 28.12
CA SER A 305 15.15 -25.84 29.22
C SER A 305 14.13 -26.96 29.33
N LYS A 306 13.78 -27.62 28.21
CA LYS A 306 12.86 -28.77 28.19
C LYS A 306 13.61 -30.08 28.12
N MET A 307 14.71 -30.11 27.38
CA MET A 307 15.46 -31.34 27.13
C MET A 307 16.19 -31.83 28.37
N ILE A 308 16.84 -30.95 29.13
CA ILE A 308 17.58 -31.33 30.34
C ILE A 308 16.61 -32.01 31.33
N PRO A 309 15.50 -31.38 31.77
CA PRO A 309 14.55 -32.06 32.65
C PRO A 309 13.97 -33.35 32.07
N LYS A 310 13.68 -33.39 30.75
CA LYS A 310 13.15 -34.58 30.06
C LYS A 310 14.12 -35.75 30.08
N CYS A 311 15.41 -35.47 29.99
CA CYS A 311 16.48 -36.47 29.90
C CYS A 311 17.16 -36.77 31.23
N SER A 312 16.83 -36.02 32.30
CA SER A 312 17.31 -36.26 33.65
C SER A 312 16.18 -36.45 34.67
N ILE A 313 15.66 -35.38 35.27
CA ILE A 313 14.82 -35.44 36.49
C ILE A 313 13.43 -36.02 36.24
N THR A 314 12.89 -35.87 35.04
CA THR A 314 11.53 -36.35 34.74
C THR A 314 11.50 -37.76 34.16
N VAL A 315 12.66 -38.43 34.06
CA VAL A 315 12.75 -39.83 33.64
C VAL A 315 12.06 -40.72 34.71
N LYS A 316 11.38 -41.78 34.26
CA LYS A 316 10.54 -42.62 35.13
C LYS A 316 11.28 -43.16 36.36
N ASN A 317 12.54 -43.57 36.21
CA ASN A 317 13.35 -44.09 37.31
C ASN A 317 13.62 -43.01 38.38
N VAL A 318 13.88 -41.77 37.98
CA VAL A 318 14.08 -40.65 38.92
C VAL A 318 12.78 -40.24 39.59
N LYS A 319 11.67 -40.22 38.84
CA LYS A 319 10.35 -39.89 39.39
C LYS A 319 9.84 -40.89 40.43
N ASN A 320 10.19 -42.17 40.28
CA ASN A 320 9.70 -43.24 41.14
C ASN A 320 10.64 -43.55 42.32
N ALA A 321 11.82 -42.93 42.38
CA ALA A 321 12.77 -43.13 43.47
C ALA A 321 12.34 -42.38 44.74
N PRO A 322 12.65 -42.88 45.96
CA PRO A 322 12.43 -42.18 47.23
C PRO A 322 13.00 -40.76 47.20
N GLU A 323 12.32 -39.79 47.82
CA GLU A 323 12.70 -38.36 47.72
C GLU A 323 14.05 -38.03 48.36
N ASP A 324 14.47 -38.84 49.34
CA ASP A 324 15.68 -38.72 50.14
C ASP A 324 16.91 -39.46 49.56
N GLU A 325 16.75 -40.17 48.44
CA GLU A 325 17.84 -40.90 47.79
C GLU A 325 18.36 -40.21 46.51
N SER A 326 19.68 -40.27 46.33
CA SER A 326 20.35 -39.93 45.05
C SER A 326 20.04 -40.98 43.98
N VAL A 327 19.78 -40.53 42.75
CA VAL A 327 19.54 -41.43 41.60
C VAL A 327 20.66 -41.26 40.58
N ILE A 328 21.28 -42.37 40.17
CA ILE A 328 22.34 -42.37 39.16
C ILE A 328 21.77 -42.79 37.79
N LEU A 329 21.97 -41.95 36.78
CA LEU A 329 21.67 -42.26 35.39
C LEU A 329 22.95 -42.74 34.67
N ASN A 330 23.00 -44.02 34.31
CA ASN A 330 24.17 -44.66 33.68
C ASN A 330 23.86 -45.37 32.36
N ASP A 331 22.80 -44.96 31.65
CA ASP A 331 22.45 -45.50 30.33
C ASP A 331 23.57 -45.19 29.32
N SER A 332 24.41 -46.19 29.04
CA SER A 332 25.57 -46.08 28.15
C SER A 332 25.21 -45.70 26.71
N LYS A 333 23.94 -45.76 26.30
CA LYS A 333 23.50 -45.24 24.99
C LYS A 333 23.31 -43.71 24.98
N LYS A 334 23.13 -43.09 26.15
CA LYS A 334 22.81 -41.66 26.30
C LYS A 334 23.89 -40.87 27.03
N PHE A 335 24.64 -41.51 27.91
CA PHE A 335 25.66 -40.87 28.73
C PHE A 335 27.05 -41.46 28.44
N ASN A 336 28.07 -40.61 28.42
CA ASN A 336 29.47 -41.00 28.38
C ASN A 336 29.97 -41.38 29.79
N GLU A 337 29.44 -40.71 30.81
CA GLU A 337 29.75 -40.92 32.22
C GLU A 337 28.45 -40.89 33.05
N PRO A 338 28.35 -41.61 34.17
CA PRO A 338 27.15 -41.60 35.01
C PRO A 338 26.83 -40.19 35.55
N LEU A 339 25.57 -39.78 35.47
CA LEU A 339 25.06 -38.53 36.04
C LEU A 339 24.34 -38.82 37.36
N GLU A 340 24.79 -38.21 38.45
CA GLU A 340 24.11 -38.28 39.75
C GLU A 340 23.05 -37.18 39.86
N ILE A 341 21.88 -37.52 40.39
CA ILE A 341 20.80 -36.58 40.70
C ILE A 341 20.52 -36.67 42.19
N THR A 342 20.93 -35.65 42.93
CA THR A 342 20.79 -35.61 44.39
C THR A 342 19.36 -35.25 44.83
N PRO A 343 18.96 -35.61 46.06
CA PRO A 343 17.70 -35.16 46.68
C PRO A 343 17.50 -33.65 46.60
N GLU A 344 18.58 -32.89 46.80
CA GLU A 344 18.56 -31.43 46.77
C GLU A 344 18.15 -30.88 45.39
N ILE A 345 18.74 -31.41 44.31
CA ILE A 345 18.40 -31.00 42.94
C ILE A 345 16.94 -31.34 42.61
N ARG A 346 16.44 -32.49 43.06
CA ARG A 346 15.04 -32.89 42.86
C ARG A 346 14.08 -31.96 43.59
N LYS A 347 14.38 -31.65 44.85
CA LYS A 347 13.57 -30.76 45.70
C LYS A 347 13.50 -29.34 45.13
N LEU A 348 14.64 -28.74 44.77
CA LEU A 348 14.67 -27.39 44.23
C LEU A 348 13.98 -27.29 42.85
N TYR A 349 14.00 -28.38 42.07
CA TYR A 349 13.28 -28.44 40.78
C TYR A 349 11.77 -28.54 41.01
N GLY A 350 11.31 -29.45 41.87
CA GLY A 350 9.89 -29.62 42.19
C GLY A 350 9.25 -28.38 42.82
N ASN A 351 10.02 -27.63 43.62
CA ASN A 351 9.57 -26.39 44.24
C ASN A 351 9.66 -25.14 43.33
N ASN A 352 10.23 -25.28 42.12
CA ASN A 352 10.53 -24.18 41.19
C ASN A 352 11.43 -23.07 41.78
N GLU A 353 12.34 -23.40 42.71
CA GLU A 353 13.18 -22.40 43.39
C GLU A 353 14.25 -21.77 42.48
N HIS A 354 14.57 -22.43 41.37
CA HIS A 354 15.55 -22.01 40.37
C HIS A 354 14.96 -21.12 39.26
N ILE A 355 13.63 -20.92 39.26
CA ILE A 355 12.91 -20.11 38.27
C ILE A 355 12.51 -18.79 38.92
N LYS A 356 12.65 -17.66 38.19
CA LYS A 356 12.22 -16.35 38.70
C LYS A 356 10.72 -16.36 39.05
N GLY A 357 10.39 -16.00 40.29
CA GLY A 357 9.05 -15.98 40.86
C GLY A 357 9.11 -15.88 42.40
N ASP A 358 7.98 -16.05 43.08
CA ASP A 358 7.86 -15.84 44.54
C ASP A 358 8.76 -16.77 45.38
N LYS A 359 9.08 -17.95 44.86
CA LYS A 359 9.93 -18.95 45.52
C LYS A 359 11.39 -18.93 45.05
N PHE A 360 11.78 -17.94 44.24
CA PHE A 360 13.11 -17.87 43.65
C PHE A 360 14.20 -17.71 44.70
N LYS A 361 15.24 -18.55 44.61
CA LYS A 361 16.47 -18.45 45.40
C LYS A 361 17.67 -18.47 44.47
N LYS A 362 18.54 -17.46 44.60
CA LYS A 362 19.77 -17.36 43.79
C LYS A 362 20.68 -18.58 43.96
N GLU A 363 20.78 -19.10 45.17
CA GLU A 363 21.55 -20.33 45.47
C GLU A 363 20.99 -21.55 44.73
N SER A 364 19.66 -21.73 44.72
CA SER A 364 19.01 -22.82 43.99
C SER A 364 19.17 -22.68 42.47
N LEU A 365 19.22 -21.45 41.92
CA LEU A 365 19.58 -21.21 40.52
C LEU A 365 21.00 -21.67 40.22
N VAL A 366 21.98 -21.31 41.06
CA VAL A 366 23.39 -21.70 40.87
C VAL A 366 23.53 -23.22 40.87
N LYS A 367 22.95 -23.91 41.87
CA LYS A 367 22.95 -25.37 41.96
C LYS A 367 22.31 -26.05 40.75
N TRP A 368 21.20 -25.49 40.26
CA TRP A 368 20.56 -25.98 39.04
C TRP A 368 21.43 -25.82 37.79
N ILE A 369 22.13 -24.69 37.67
CA ILE A 369 23.04 -24.43 36.55
C ILE A 369 24.24 -25.38 36.60
N ASP A 370 24.82 -25.62 37.78
CA ASP A 370 25.91 -26.57 37.96
C ASP A 370 25.49 -27.99 37.53
N PHE A 371 24.32 -28.43 37.97
CA PHE A 371 23.72 -29.68 37.53
C PHE A 371 23.52 -29.72 36.00
N CYS A 372 23.02 -28.65 35.40
CA CYS A 372 22.86 -28.56 33.96
C CYS A 372 24.19 -28.65 33.20
N LYS A 373 25.25 -27.99 33.69
CA LYS A 373 26.60 -28.07 33.10
C LYS A 373 27.15 -29.47 33.18
N GLU A 374 26.99 -30.14 34.33
CA GLU A 374 27.39 -31.53 34.49
C GLU A 374 26.64 -32.45 33.53
N PHE A 375 25.31 -32.28 33.41
CA PHE A 375 24.51 -32.99 32.42
C PHE A 375 25.06 -32.79 31.00
N LEU A 376 25.38 -31.55 30.61
CA LEU A 376 25.90 -31.22 29.29
C LEU A 376 27.27 -31.86 29.01
N LEU A 377 28.14 -31.97 30.01
CA LEU A 377 29.46 -32.60 29.87
C LEU A 377 29.38 -34.14 29.79
N LYS A 378 28.37 -34.74 30.42
CA LYS A 378 28.20 -36.20 30.51
C LYS A 378 27.29 -36.79 29.44
N TYR A 379 26.40 -36.00 28.83
CA TYR A 379 25.42 -36.49 27.86
C TYR A 379 25.98 -36.59 26.43
N LYS A 380 25.87 -37.78 25.81
CA LYS A 380 26.52 -38.13 24.52
C LYS A 380 26.29 -37.15 23.39
N SER A 381 25.09 -36.56 23.29
CA SER A 381 24.75 -35.64 22.21
C SER A 381 25.59 -34.35 22.21
N PHE A 382 26.26 -34.02 23.32
CA PHE A 382 27.07 -32.82 23.48
C PHE A 382 28.58 -33.07 23.42
N GLU A 383 29.02 -34.31 23.16
CA GLU A 383 30.45 -34.66 23.16
C GLU A 383 31.27 -33.77 22.22
N LYS A 384 30.77 -33.50 21.01
CA LYS A 384 31.44 -32.60 20.06
C LYS A 384 31.51 -31.15 20.53
N ALA A 385 30.59 -30.71 21.38
CA ALA A 385 30.54 -29.37 21.94
C ALA A 385 31.24 -29.25 23.31
N LYS A 386 31.79 -30.35 23.86
CA LYS A 386 32.36 -30.41 25.22
C LYS A 386 33.40 -29.31 25.47
N LYS A 387 34.29 -29.05 24.50
CA LYS A 387 35.30 -27.97 24.58
C LYS A 387 34.71 -26.56 24.67
N GLU A 388 33.58 -26.31 24.00
CA GLU A 388 32.90 -25.01 24.05
C GLU A 388 32.02 -24.88 25.29
N ILE A 389 31.41 -25.97 25.75
CA ILE A 389 30.63 -26.03 27.00
C ILE A 389 31.50 -25.73 28.22
N LEU A 390 32.77 -26.16 28.23
CA LEU A 390 33.73 -25.80 29.28
C LEU A 390 34.03 -24.30 29.35
N LYS A 391 33.68 -23.51 28.34
CA LYS A 391 33.85 -22.05 28.31
C LYS A 391 32.60 -21.29 28.78
N LEU A 392 31.58 -21.97 29.29
CA LEU A 392 30.42 -21.32 29.89
C LEU A 392 30.84 -20.47 31.10
N LYS A 393 30.15 -19.36 31.33
CA LYS A 393 30.42 -18.46 32.46
C LYS A 393 30.30 -19.21 33.79
N GLU A 394 30.92 -18.71 34.84
CA GLU A 394 30.67 -19.21 36.20
C GLU A 394 29.18 -19.13 36.58
N SER A 395 28.69 -20.12 37.33
CA SER A 395 27.25 -20.31 37.56
C SER A 395 26.60 -19.17 38.35
N ASN A 396 27.37 -18.53 39.23
CA ASN A 396 26.97 -17.34 40.01
C ASN A 396 26.74 -16.08 39.15
N LEU A 397 27.38 -15.98 37.98
CA LEU A 397 27.31 -14.81 37.08
C LEU A 397 26.00 -14.72 36.29
N TYR A 398 25.25 -15.82 36.15
CA TYR A 398 23.98 -15.80 35.44
C TYR A 398 22.87 -15.20 36.29
N GLU A 399 22.16 -14.18 35.79
CA GLU A 399 21.06 -13.53 36.54
C GLU A 399 19.78 -14.38 36.61
N ASN A 400 19.59 -15.23 35.60
CA ASN A 400 18.39 -16.05 35.42
C ASN A 400 18.71 -17.26 34.53
N LEU A 401 17.76 -18.18 34.51
CA LEU A 401 17.92 -19.45 33.82
C LEU A 401 17.86 -19.31 32.29
N GLU A 402 17.09 -18.35 31.77
CA GLU A 402 17.04 -18.07 30.35
C GLU A 402 18.40 -17.62 29.79
N GLU A 403 19.13 -16.80 30.54
CA GLU A 403 20.50 -16.38 30.19
C GLU A 403 21.43 -17.58 30.06
N PHE A 404 21.42 -18.48 31.05
CA PHE A 404 22.22 -19.71 31.03
C PHE A 404 21.88 -20.60 29.84
N TYR A 405 20.59 -20.89 29.62
CA TYR A 405 20.20 -21.75 28.51
C TYR A 405 20.56 -21.14 27.16
N SER A 406 20.45 -19.81 27.00
CA SER A 406 20.85 -19.19 25.74
C SER A 406 22.35 -19.27 25.48
N ASP A 407 23.18 -19.10 26.51
CA ASP A 407 24.64 -19.26 26.41
C ASP A 407 25.01 -20.71 26.11
N ALA A 408 24.42 -21.67 26.83
CA ALA A 408 24.61 -23.10 26.60
C ALA A 408 24.18 -23.54 25.19
N GLU A 409 23.05 -23.05 24.67
CA GLU A 409 22.60 -23.33 23.30
C GLU A 409 23.51 -22.71 22.23
N GLU A 410 24.16 -21.59 22.53
CA GLU A 410 25.17 -20.99 21.66
C GLU A 410 26.44 -21.84 21.61
N LYS A 411 26.95 -22.30 22.77
CA LYS A 411 28.11 -23.20 22.85
C LYS A 411 27.84 -24.59 22.28
N ALA A 412 26.58 -25.04 22.31
CA ALA A 412 26.15 -26.31 21.74
C ALA A 412 25.77 -26.25 20.25
N TYR A 413 26.08 -25.14 19.55
CA TYR A 413 25.89 -25.01 18.11
C TYR A 413 27.20 -25.26 17.36
N PHE A 414 27.21 -26.25 16.48
CA PHE A 414 28.36 -26.59 15.64
C PHE A 414 27.91 -27.13 14.29
N LEU A 415 28.66 -26.80 13.23
CA LEU A 415 28.42 -27.26 11.87
C LEU A 415 29.78 -27.51 11.22
N GLU A 416 29.94 -28.69 10.64
CA GLU A 416 31.12 -29.05 9.85
C GLU A 416 30.73 -29.69 8.52
N PHE A 417 31.70 -29.80 7.63
CA PHE A 417 31.54 -30.44 6.32
C PHE A 417 32.48 -31.63 6.23
N ILE A 418 31.90 -32.82 6.10
CA ILE A 418 32.65 -34.08 5.98
C ILE A 418 32.65 -34.51 4.53
N ASN A 419 33.82 -34.87 4.01
CA ASN A 419 33.97 -35.27 2.62
C ASN A 419 33.49 -36.70 2.37
N ILE A 420 32.77 -36.88 1.27
CA ILE A 420 32.20 -38.15 0.83
C ILE A 420 32.56 -38.36 -0.64
N ASP A 421 32.97 -39.57 -0.94
CA ASP A 421 33.25 -40.02 -2.29
C ASP A 421 32.06 -39.76 -3.23
N GLU A 422 32.35 -39.11 -4.36
CA GLU A 422 31.37 -38.79 -5.38
C GLU A 422 30.70 -40.05 -5.95
N ASP A 423 31.43 -41.14 -6.11
CA ASP A 423 30.89 -42.39 -6.68
C ASP A 423 29.88 -43.03 -5.74
N LYS A 424 30.04 -42.86 -4.42
CA LYS A 424 29.04 -43.31 -3.44
C LYS A 424 27.76 -42.50 -3.51
N ILE A 425 27.87 -41.17 -3.65
CA ILE A 425 26.69 -40.32 -3.84
C ILE A 425 25.97 -40.67 -5.13
N LYS A 426 26.71 -40.84 -6.25
CA LYS A 426 26.16 -41.28 -7.53
C LYS A 426 25.48 -42.64 -7.42
N LYS A 427 26.06 -43.59 -6.69
CA LYS A 427 25.47 -44.90 -6.42
C LYS A 427 24.14 -44.79 -5.67
N LEU A 428 24.08 -44.00 -4.59
CA LEU A 428 22.84 -43.78 -3.84
C LEU A 428 21.74 -43.13 -4.70
N VAL A 429 22.11 -42.23 -5.61
CA VAL A 429 21.17 -41.62 -6.56
C VAL A 429 20.67 -42.66 -7.57
N LYS A 430 21.59 -43.45 -8.16
CA LYS A 430 21.26 -44.52 -9.12
C LYS A 430 20.33 -45.56 -8.50
N GLU A 431 20.54 -45.90 -7.23
CA GLU A 431 19.73 -46.84 -6.45
C GLU A 431 18.42 -46.23 -5.92
N LYS A 432 18.13 -44.94 -6.19
CA LYS A 432 16.96 -44.21 -5.69
C LYS A 432 16.87 -44.17 -4.15
N ASN A 433 18.01 -44.29 -3.49
CA ASN A 433 18.17 -44.17 -2.05
C ASN A 433 18.42 -42.71 -1.62
N LEU A 434 18.81 -41.86 -2.57
CA LEU A 434 19.01 -40.42 -2.41
C LEU A 434 18.45 -39.68 -3.64
N TYR A 435 17.58 -38.69 -3.43
CA TYR A 435 17.27 -37.69 -4.44
C TYR A 435 18.16 -36.47 -4.24
N LEU A 436 18.88 -36.05 -5.28
CA LEU A 436 19.85 -34.96 -5.20
C LEU A 436 19.41 -33.80 -6.11
N PHE A 437 19.24 -32.61 -5.52
CA PHE A 437 18.81 -31.40 -6.21
C PHE A 437 19.88 -30.31 -6.03
N GLN A 438 20.31 -29.66 -7.11
CA GLN A 438 21.15 -28.47 -6.97
C GLN A 438 20.32 -27.32 -6.38
N ILE A 439 20.83 -26.68 -5.33
CA ILE A 439 20.26 -25.44 -4.80
C ILE A 439 20.72 -24.31 -5.74
N TYR A 440 19.77 -23.66 -6.41
CA TYR A 440 20.08 -22.74 -7.50
C TYR A 440 19.24 -21.47 -7.48
N ASN A 441 19.90 -20.36 -7.78
CA ASN A 441 19.32 -19.11 -8.25
C ASN A 441 20.24 -18.52 -9.34
N LYS A 442 19.85 -17.40 -9.95
CA LYS A 442 20.60 -16.81 -11.07
C LYS A 442 22.06 -16.46 -10.74
N ASP A 443 22.39 -16.20 -9.47
CA ASP A 443 23.74 -15.81 -9.05
C ASP A 443 24.73 -16.99 -9.10
N PHE A 444 24.21 -18.23 -9.10
CA PHE A 444 25.00 -19.45 -9.28
C PHE A 444 25.17 -19.84 -10.76
N SER A 445 24.68 -19.03 -11.70
CA SER A 445 24.96 -19.22 -13.13
C SER A 445 26.44 -18.98 -13.43
N ALA A 446 26.99 -19.77 -14.36
CA ALA A 446 28.34 -19.52 -14.88
C ALA A 446 28.46 -18.14 -15.57
N TYR A 447 27.35 -17.59 -16.08
CA TYR A 447 27.29 -16.29 -16.75
C TYR A 447 26.99 -15.12 -15.79
N SER A 448 26.89 -15.37 -14.48
CA SER A 448 26.60 -14.31 -13.51
C SER A 448 27.83 -13.45 -13.24
N THR A 449 27.75 -12.18 -13.63
CA THR A 449 28.82 -11.17 -13.47
C THR A 449 28.47 -10.03 -12.51
N GLY A 450 27.19 -9.89 -12.14
CA GLY A 450 26.70 -8.79 -11.30
C GLY A 450 26.83 -9.03 -9.80
N ASN A 451 26.50 -8.00 -9.02
CA ASN A 451 26.41 -8.09 -7.56
C ASN A 451 25.39 -9.14 -7.12
N LYS A 452 25.77 -9.97 -6.15
CA LYS A 452 24.92 -11.05 -5.62
C LYS A 452 23.63 -10.49 -4.99
N ASN A 453 22.57 -11.29 -5.05
CA ASN A 453 21.37 -11.02 -4.26
C ASN A 453 21.72 -11.12 -2.77
N LEU A 454 21.04 -10.32 -1.95
CA LEU A 454 21.28 -10.29 -0.51
C LEU A 454 21.06 -11.67 0.13
N HIS A 455 20.04 -12.42 -0.33
CA HIS A 455 19.77 -13.78 0.14
C HIS A 455 20.84 -14.79 -0.29
N THR A 456 21.52 -14.58 -1.42
CA THR A 456 22.66 -15.41 -1.81
C THR A 456 23.82 -15.18 -0.85
N MET A 457 24.10 -13.91 -0.51
CA MET A 457 25.11 -13.57 0.51
C MET A 457 24.77 -14.21 1.85
N TYR A 458 23.52 -14.12 2.32
CA TYR A 458 23.09 -14.78 3.57
C TYR A 458 23.30 -16.28 3.54
N PHE A 459 22.92 -16.94 2.43
CA PHE A 459 23.03 -18.38 2.29
C PHE A 459 24.48 -18.86 2.28
N GLU A 460 25.37 -18.19 1.54
CA GLU A 460 26.80 -18.53 1.53
C GLU A 460 27.43 -18.28 2.89
N GLU A 461 27.06 -17.18 3.55
CA GLU A 461 27.62 -16.75 4.84
C GLU A 461 27.36 -17.74 5.97
N LEU A 462 26.24 -18.48 5.93
CA LEU A 462 25.93 -19.58 6.87
C LEU A 462 27.09 -20.58 7.03
N PHE A 463 27.86 -20.79 5.95
CA PHE A 463 28.84 -21.86 5.83
C PHE A 463 30.28 -21.36 5.80
N THR A 464 30.52 -20.08 6.13
CA THR A 464 31.87 -19.51 6.23
C THR A 464 32.47 -19.78 7.60
N ASP A 465 33.79 -20.01 7.66
CA ASP A 465 34.47 -20.32 8.91
C ASP A 465 34.34 -19.20 9.95
N GLU A 466 34.32 -17.93 9.52
CA GLU A 466 34.17 -16.84 10.47
C GLU A 466 32.74 -16.76 11.06
N ASN A 467 31.70 -17.04 10.26
CA ASN A 467 30.35 -17.15 10.80
C ASN A 467 30.25 -18.38 11.73
N LEU A 468 30.85 -19.51 11.38
CA LEU A 468 30.82 -20.70 12.23
C LEU A 468 31.56 -20.49 13.57
N LYS A 469 32.68 -19.75 13.57
CA LYS A 469 33.40 -19.36 14.79
C LYS A 469 32.60 -18.39 15.67
N LYS A 470 31.83 -17.50 15.06
CA LYS A 470 31.02 -16.48 15.77
C LYS A 470 29.67 -16.29 15.07
N PRO A 471 28.67 -17.16 15.31
CA PRO A 471 27.42 -17.23 14.53
C PRO A 471 26.62 -15.93 14.53
N VAL A 472 26.60 -15.22 13.39
CA VAL A 472 25.65 -14.13 13.12
C VAL A 472 24.42 -14.70 12.43
N PHE A 473 24.63 -15.57 11.45
CA PHE A 473 23.60 -16.26 10.71
C PHE A 473 23.52 -17.71 11.19
N LYS A 474 22.30 -18.17 11.49
CA LYS A 474 22.05 -19.55 11.92
C LYS A 474 21.06 -20.21 10.96
N LEU A 475 21.40 -21.40 10.51
CA LEU A 475 20.50 -22.28 9.76
C LEU A 475 19.43 -22.84 10.72
N ASN A 476 18.16 -22.79 10.33
CA ASN A 476 17.05 -23.36 11.11
C ASN A 476 16.48 -24.62 10.45
N GLY A 477 15.77 -25.41 11.27
CA GLY A 477 14.91 -26.49 10.79
C GLY A 477 13.63 -25.98 10.11
N ASN A 478 12.61 -26.82 10.03
CA ASN A 478 11.32 -26.55 9.37
C ASN A 478 11.48 -26.09 7.91
N THR A 479 12.40 -26.74 7.21
CA THR A 479 12.65 -26.50 5.78
C THR A 479 11.56 -27.20 4.95
N GLU A 480 11.13 -26.56 3.87
CA GLU A 480 10.05 -27.07 3.03
C GLU A 480 10.46 -27.19 1.57
N VAL A 481 9.97 -28.23 0.91
CA VAL A 481 10.14 -28.46 -0.52
C VAL A 481 8.77 -28.41 -1.18
N PHE A 482 8.66 -27.71 -2.30
CA PHE A 482 7.43 -27.63 -3.08
C PHE A 482 7.68 -28.07 -4.52
N TYR A 483 6.66 -28.64 -5.15
CA TYR A 483 6.61 -28.86 -6.58
C TYR A 483 5.61 -27.90 -7.20
N ARG A 484 6.04 -27.12 -8.19
CA ARG A 484 5.17 -26.27 -8.99
C ARG A 484 5.06 -26.87 -10.39
N ILE A 485 3.83 -27.20 -10.79
CA ILE A 485 3.52 -27.69 -12.12
C ILE A 485 3.67 -26.55 -13.13
N ALA A 486 4.13 -26.87 -14.34
CA ALA A 486 4.20 -25.95 -15.45
C ALA A 486 2.82 -25.36 -15.76
N SER A 487 2.79 -24.06 -16.06
CA SER A 487 1.60 -23.38 -16.54
C SER A 487 1.23 -23.90 -17.93
N SER A 488 -0.06 -24.13 -18.14
CA SER A 488 -0.64 -24.46 -19.44
C SER A 488 -0.88 -23.23 -20.32
N LYS A 489 -0.48 -22.03 -19.87
CA LYS A 489 -0.66 -20.79 -20.64
C LYS A 489 0.08 -20.86 -21.98
N PRO A 490 -0.41 -20.17 -23.02
CA PRO A 490 0.35 -20.01 -24.26
C PRO A 490 1.66 -19.27 -23.98
N LYS A 491 2.75 -19.73 -24.61
CA LYS A 491 4.08 -19.13 -24.48
C LYS A 491 4.20 -17.96 -25.44
N ILE A 492 4.69 -16.82 -24.94
CA ILE A 492 5.14 -15.72 -25.79
C ILE A 492 6.65 -15.91 -25.98
N VAL A 493 7.04 -16.23 -27.21
CA VAL A 493 8.41 -16.56 -27.60
C VAL A 493 8.90 -15.56 -28.62
N HIS A 494 10.12 -15.06 -28.42
CA HIS A 494 10.87 -14.35 -29.44
C HIS A 494 12.01 -15.25 -29.93
N ASN A 495 11.98 -15.59 -31.22
CA ASN A 495 12.98 -16.48 -31.82
C ASN A 495 14.28 -15.73 -32.12
N LYS A 496 15.39 -16.48 -32.23
CA LYS A 496 16.66 -15.91 -32.68
C LYS A 496 16.49 -15.24 -34.06
N GLY A 497 16.97 -14.01 -34.18
CA GLY A 497 16.84 -13.19 -35.38
C GLY A 497 15.63 -12.25 -35.39
N GLU A 498 14.65 -12.44 -34.50
CA GLU A 498 13.51 -11.53 -34.41
C GLU A 498 13.88 -10.19 -33.79
N LYS A 499 13.18 -9.14 -34.23
CA LYS A 499 13.27 -7.80 -33.65
C LYS A 499 12.50 -7.73 -32.33
N LEU A 500 13.16 -7.21 -31.31
CA LEU A 500 12.66 -7.00 -29.96
C LEU A 500 12.49 -5.50 -29.75
N VAL A 501 11.27 -5.07 -29.48
CA VAL A 501 10.99 -3.69 -29.08
C VAL A 501 11.18 -3.60 -27.57
N ASN A 502 12.01 -2.66 -27.10
CA ASN A 502 12.06 -2.40 -25.66
C ASN A 502 10.76 -1.73 -25.19
N LYS A 503 10.19 -2.23 -24.08
CA LYS A 503 9.00 -1.66 -23.44
C LYS A 503 9.22 -0.27 -22.83
N THR A 504 10.48 0.13 -22.72
CA THR A 504 10.91 1.37 -22.11
C THR A 504 11.89 2.09 -23.01
N TYR A 505 11.90 3.41 -22.96
CA TYR A 505 12.80 4.26 -23.71
C TYR A 505 13.44 5.30 -22.79
N LEU A 506 14.58 5.84 -23.21
CA LEU A 506 15.32 6.86 -22.47
C LEU A 506 15.00 8.24 -23.04
N ASP A 507 14.54 9.13 -22.17
CA ASP A 507 14.24 10.54 -22.47
C ASP A 507 14.94 11.39 -21.39
N ASP A 508 15.94 12.17 -21.79
CA ASP A 508 16.74 13.05 -20.92
C ASP A 508 17.24 12.36 -19.62
N GLY A 509 17.77 11.15 -19.74
CA GLY A 509 18.32 10.38 -18.61
C GLY A 509 17.27 9.67 -17.74
N ILE A 510 15.97 9.80 -18.07
CA ILE A 510 14.85 9.16 -17.37
C ILE A 510 14.28 8.04 -18.25
N ILE A 511 14.13 6.85 -17.67
CA ILE A 511 13.45 5.74 -18.31
C ILE A 511 11.95 5.93 -18.19
N LYS A 512 11.30 6.10 -19.34
CA LYS A 512 9.84 6.13 -19.50
C LYS A 512 9.31 4.78 -19.98
N THR A 513 8.06 4.47 -19.63
CA THR A 513 7.38 3.22 -20.04
C THR A 513 6.39 3.52 -21.15
N ILE A 514 6.43 2.73 -22.21
CA ILE A 514 5.42 2.78 -23.27
C ILE A 514 4.14 2.12 -22.75
N PRO A 515 2.94 2.74 -22.85
CA PRO A 515 1.67 2.10 -22.50
C PRO A 515 1.45 0.74 -23.20
N ASP A 516 0.70 -0.18 -22.59
CA ASP A 516 0.46 -1.53 -23.13
C ASP A 516 -0.11 -1.51 -24.57
N SER A 517 -1.14 -0.70 -24.84
CA SER A 517 -1.75 -0.60 -26.17
C SER A 517 -0.78 -0.10 -27.26
N VAL A 518 -0.03 0.97 -26.97
CA VAL A 518 0.92 1.58 -27.91
C VAL A 518 2.09 0.63 -28.18
N TYR A 519 2.57 -0.05 -27.14
CA TYR A 519 3.67 -1.01 -27.28
C TYR A 519 3.29 -2.22 -28.14
N GLU A 520 2.06 -2.73 -27.98
CA GLU A 520 1.56 -3.86 -28.78
C GLU A 520 1.52 -3.49 -30.27
N GLU A 521 0.98 -2.32 -30.59
CA GLU A 521 0.91 -1.80 -31.96
C GLU A 521 2.30 -1.56 -32.58
N ILE A 522 3.22 -0.92 -31.84
CA ILE A 522 4.61 -0.76 -32.29
C ILE A 522 5.27 -2.12 -32.51
N SER A 523 5.07 -3.08 -31.60
CA SER A 523 5.66 -4.41 -31.70
C SER A 523 5.16 -5.17 -32.93
N GLU A 524 3.88 -5.04 -33.26
CA GLU A 524 3.29 -5.65 -34.45
C GLU A 524 3.85 -5.04 -35.74
N LYS A 525 3.89 -3.71 -35.84
CA LYS A 525 4.48 -3.01 -36.99
C LYS A 525 5.95 -3.32 -37.18
N VAL A 526 6.73 -3.36 -36.10
CA VAL A 526 8.16 -3.73 -36.14
C VAL A 526 8.36 -5.16 -36.65
N LYS A 527 7.48 -6.10 -36.27
CA LYS A 527 7.51 -7.48 -36.76
C LYS A 527 7.17 -7.57 -38.25
N ASN A 528 6.18 -6.80 -38.71
CA ASN A 528 5.74 -6.78 -40.11
C ASN A 528 6.63 -5.91 -41.02
N ASN A 529 7.65 -5.23 -40.48
CA ASN A 529 8.47 -4.23 -41.18
C ASN A 529 7.64 -3.06 -41.74
N GLU A 530 6.58 -2.67 -41.04
CA GLU A 530 5.75 -1.50 -41.37
C GLU A 530 6.27 -0.22 -40.71
N ASP A 531 5.85 0.95 -41.23
CA ASP A 531 6.19 2.23 -40.63
C ASP A 531 5.39 2.51 -39.34
N TYR A 532 6.11 2.88 -38.29
CA TYR A 532 5.60 3.20 -36.95
C TYR A 532 5.99 4.62 -36.50
N SER A 533 6.60 5.42 -37.36
CA SER A 533 7.12 6.77 -37.01
C SER A 533 6.01 7.67 -36.46
N LYS A 534 4.84 7.66 -37.09
CA LYS A 534 3.66 8.41 -36.64
C LYS A 534 3.23 8.07 -35.19
N LEU A 535 3.30 6.81 -34.79
CA LEU A 535 2.95 6.39 -33.42
C LEU A 535 3.95 6.92 -32.39
N LEU A 536 5.23 7.02 -32.76
CA LEU A 536 6.25 7.59 -31.90
C LEU A 536 6.00 9.09 -31.68
N GLU A 537 5.69 9.82 -32.74
CA GLU A 537 5.36 11.25 -32.68
C GLU A 537 4.11 11.52 -31.85
N GLU A 538 3.01 10.82 -32.13
CA GLU A 538 1.73 11.01 -31.42
C GLU A 538 1.82 10.69 -29.91
N ASN A 539 2.75 9.81 -29.52
CA ASN A 539 2.94 9.41 -28.13
C ASN A 539 4.22 10.00 -27.50
N ASN A 540 4.90 10.94 -28.18
CA ASN A 540 6.16 11.54 -27.72
C ASN A 540 7.24 10.52 -27.29
N ILE A 541 7.37 9.41 -28.00
CA ILE A 541 8.36 8.37 -27.72
C ILE A 541 9.66 8.71 -28.46
N LYS A 542 10.74 8.94 -27.70
CA LYS A 542 12.08 9.22 -28.25
C LYS A 542 13.00 8.02 -28.08
N ASN A 543 14.00 7.87 -28.96
CA ASN A 543 15.09 6.90 -28.80
C ASN A 543 14.61 5.46 -28.55
N LEU A 544 13.60 5.00 -29.28
CA LEU A 544 13.11 3.62 -29.15
C LEU A 544 14.24 2.64 -29.51
N GLU A 545 14.61 1.80 -28.55
CA GLU A 545 15.65 0.80 -28.77
C GLU A 545 15.03 -0.50 -29.29
N ILE A 546 15.46 -0.92 -30.49
CA ILE A 546 15.11 -2.20 -31.08
C ILE A 546 16.35 -3.09 -31.09
N LYS A 547 16.22 -4.29 -30.54
CA LYS A 547 17.31 -5.29 -30.49
C LYS A 547 16.98 -6.47 -31.37
N VAL A 548 18.00 -7.17 -31.85
CA VAL A 548 17.81 -8.47 -32.48
C VAL A 548 18.05 -9.55 -31.42
N ALA A 549 17.12 -10.48 -31.29
CA ALA A 549 17.25 -11.61 -30.39
C ALA A 549 18.43 -12.51 -30.84
N THR A 550 19.46 -12.65 -30.01
CA THR A 550 20.62 -13.53 -30.32
C THR A 550 20.36 -15.01 -30.01
N HIS A 551 19.32 -15.28 -29.23
CA HIS A 551 18.84 -16.58 -28.81
C HIS A 551 17.34 -16.49 -28.48
N GLU A 552 16.69 -17.63 -28.30
CA GLU A 552 15.28 -17.69 -27.93
C GLU A 552 15.03 -17.05 -26.56
N ILE A 553 14.07 -16.11 -26.50
CA ILE A 553 13.63 -15.45 -25.26
C ILE A 553 12.16 -15.77 -25.04
N VAL A 554 11.88 -16.49 -23.95
CA VAL A 554 10.52 -16.87 -23.56
C VAL A 554 10.06 -16.01 -22.38
N LYS A 555 9.02 -15.21 -22.57
CA LYS A 555 8.40 -14.43 -21.48
C LYS A 555 7.95 -15.40 -20.40
N ASP A 556 8.27 -15.09 -19.14
CA ASP A 556 7.86 -15.91 -18.00
C ASP A 556 8.30 -17.39 -18.06
N LYS A 557 9.37 -17.71 -18.81
CA LYS A 557 9.94 -19.06 -19.01
C LYS A 557 9.89 -19.96 -17.77
N ARG A 558 10.24 -19.40 -16.61
CA ARG A 558 10.26 -20.11 -15.32
C ARG A 558 8.96 -20.85 -15.02
N TYR A 559 7.80 -20.34 -15.45
CA TYR A 559 6.50 -20.95 -15.20
C TYR A 559 6.11 -22.03 -16.22
N PHE A 560 6.79 -22.13 -17.37
CA PHE A 560 6.49 -23.13 -18.41
C PHE A 560 7.24 -24.45 -18.23
N GLU A 561 7.90 -24.61 -17.10
CA GLU A 561 8.63 -25.81 -16.70
C GLU A 561 8.18 -26.19 -15.29
N ASN A 562 8.08 -27.51 -15.05
CA ASN A 562 7.93 -28.03 -13.70
C ASN A 562 9.15 -27.61 -12.88
N LYS A 563 8.94 -27.09 -11.67
CA LYS A 563 10.03 -26.63 -10.79
C LYS A 563 9.88 -27.16 -9.37
N PHE A 564 11.00 -27.59 -8.80
CA PHE A 564 11.14 -27.78 -7.36
C PHE A 564 11.56 -26.46 -6.72
N LEU A 565 10.91 -26.10 -5.62
CA LEU A 565 11.21 -24.90 -4.85
C LEU A 565 11.65 -25.32 -3.44
N PHE A 566 12.73 -24.70 -2.95
CA PHE A 566 13.31 -24.99 -1.66
C PHE A 566 13.23 -23.76 -0.75
N TYR A 567 12.56 -23.92 0.39
CA TYR A 567 12.33 -22.86 1.37
C TYR A 567 13.15 -23.17 2.62
N LEU A 568 14.17 -22.36 2.86
CA LEU A 568 15.17 -22.55 3.92
C LEU A 568 15.07 -21.43 4.98
N PRO A 569 14.53 -21.72 6.18
CA PRO A 569 14.49 -20.73 7.24
C PRO A 569 15.87 -20.48 7.85
N ILE A 570 16.17 -19.21 8.15
CA ILE A 570 17.41 -18.80 8.81
C ILE A 570 17.10 -17.79 9.92
N THR A 571 17.95 -17.73 10.95
CA THR A 571 17.93 -16.67 11.96
C THR A 571 19.07 -15.70 11.68
N LEU A 572 18.73 -14.41 11.64
CA LEU A 572 19.68 -13.31 11.51
C LEU A 572 20.02 -12.77 12.90
N ASN A 573 21.26 -12.32 13.09
CA ASN A 573 21.82 -11.82 14.36
C ASN A 573 21.64 -12.76 15.58
N LYS A 574 22.04 -14.03 15.44
CA LYS A 574 21.88 -15.05 16.50
C LYS A 574 22.56 -14.72 17.85
N LYS A 575 23.60 -13.88 17.85
CA LYS A 575 24.40 -13.51 19.03
C LYS A 575 23.63 -12.73 20.10
N VAL A 576 22.44 -12.21 19.78
CA VAL A 576 21.60 -11.53 20.76
C VAL A 576 20.96 -12.58 21.67
N SER A 577 21.76 -13.09 22.61
CA SER A 577 21.40 -14.11 23.62
C SER A 577 20.64 -13.52 24.81
N ASN A 578 20.56 -12.20 24.92
CA ASN A 578 19.81 -11.52 25.96
C ASN A 578 18.54 -10.88 25.40
N LYS A 579 17.37 -11.46 25.69
CA LYS A 579 16.10 -10.69 25.67
C LYS A 579 16.21 -9.42 26.53
N ASN A 580 17.15 -9.39 27.49
CA ASN A 580 17.47 -8.23 28.32
C ASN A 580 18.31 -7.13 27.64
N THR A 581 19.13 -7.40 26.61
CA THR A 581 19.91 -6.35 25.90
C THR A 581 19.11 -5.67 24.80
N ASN A 582 18.06 -6.33 24.30
CA ASN A 582 16.98 -5.69 23.55
C ASN A 582 15.92 -5.03 24.47
N LYS A 583 16.26 -4.70 25.73
CA LYS A 583 15.43 -3.83 26.57
C LYS A 583 15.39 -2.45 25.92
N ASN A 584 14.40 -2.31 25.05
CA ASN A 584 13.87 -1.07 24.50
C ASN A 584 14.83 -0.34 23.54
N ILE A 585 14.94 -0.81 22.27
CA ILE A 585 15.61 -0.05 21.18
C ILE A 585 15.18 1.41 21.16
N ASN A 586 13.91 1.69 21.45
CA ASN A 586 13.41 3.06 21.57
C ASN A 586 14.12 3.85 22.68
N LYS A 587 14.38 3.23 23.84
CA LYS A 587 15.14 3.86 24.92
C LYS A 587 16.58 4.10 24.49
N ASN A 588 17.24 3.13 23.87
CA ASN A 588 18.62 3.33 23.40
C ASN A 588 18.72 4.49 22.41
N VAL A 589 17.74 4.62 21.50
CA VAL A 589 17.68 5.76 20.58
C VAL A 589 17.46 7.08 21.33
N ILE A 590 16.60 7.11 22.37
CA ILE A 590 16.40 8.31 23.20
C ILE A 590 17.70 8.69 23.94
N ASP A 591 18.36 7.71 24.56
CA ASP A 591 19.59 7.92 25.31
C ASP A 591 20.70 8.44 24.38
N GLU A 592 20.86 7.83 23.20
CA GLU A 592 21.81 8.28 22.18
C GLU A 592 21.50 9.71 21.70
N ILE A 593 20.22 10.05 21.45
CA ILE A 593 19.84 11.40 21.03
C ILE A 593 20.16 12.44 22.11
N LYS A 594 20.00 12.10 23.40
CA LYS A 594 20.31 13.00 24.51
C LYS A 594 21.80 13.25 24.68
N ASP A 595 22.61 12.23 24.42
CA ASP A 595 24.07 12.29 24.54
C ASP A 595 24.75 12.83 23.27
N CYS A 596 24.02 12.92 22.16
CA CYS A 596 24.55 13.32 20.87
C CYS A 596 24.57 14.84 20.67
N ASN A 597 25.76 15.38 20.44
CA ASN A 597 25.94 16.81 20.17
C ASN A 597 25.45 17.21 18.76
N GLU A 598 25.47 16.30 17.78
CA GLU A 598 25.14 16.60 16.38
C GLU A 598 24.23 15.53 15.76
N TYR A 599 22.99 15.89 15.48
CA TYR A 599 22.00 15.05 14.79
C TYR A 599 21.27 15.84 13.70
N ASN A 600 20.83 15.14 12.66
CA ASN A 600 19.94 15.71 11.66
C ASN A 600 18.55 15.07 11.74
N VAL A 601 17.58 15.66 11.06
CA VAL A 601 16.19 15.19 11.05
C VAL A 601 15.69 15.08 9.62
N ILE A 602 15.21 13.89 9.24
CA ILE A 602 14.54 13.65 7.96
C ILE A 602 13.03 13.69 8.18
N GLY A 603 12.36 14.72 7.69
CA GLY A 603 10.90 14.74 7.58
C GLY A 603 10.46 14.13 6.26
N ILE A 604 9.46 13.26 6.31
CA ILE A 604 8.92 12.59 5.13
C ILE A 604 7.43 12.86 5.01
N ASP A 605 7.05 13.59 3.96
CA ASP A 605 5.67 13.77 3.54
C ASP A 605 5.29 12.72 2.49
N ARG A 606 4.00 12.38 2.44
CA ARG A 606 3.46 11.38 1.54
C ARG A 606 2.22 11.96 0.88
N GLY A 607 2.16 11.93 -0.44
CA GLY A 607 1.09 12.52 -1.22
C GLY A 607 0.62 11.66 -2.39
N GLU A 608 -0.20 12.27 -3.24
CA GLU A 608 -0.69 11.69 -4.50
C GLU A 608 -0.03 12.31 -5.72
N ARG A 609 0.34 13.60 -5.66
CA ARG A 609 1.16 14.29 -6.67
C ARG A 609 2.60 13.80 -6.55
N ASN A 610 3.24 14.04 -5.41
CA ASN A 610 4.49 13.40 -5.04
C ASN A 610 4.22 12.22 -4.13
N LEU A 611 4.64 11.01 -4.55
CA LEU A 611 4.36 9.80 -3.78
C LEU A 611 5.02 9.86 -2.40
N ILE A 612 6.26 10.34 -2.37
CA ILE A 612 7.07 10.61 -1.18
C ILE A 612 7.88 11.88 -1.46
N SER A 613 7.89 12.80 -0.49
CA SER A 613 8.75 13.98 -0.47
C SER A 613 9.53 13.98 0.84
N LEU A 614 10.82 14.31 0.80
CA LEU A 614 11.66 14.34 2.00
C LEU A 614 12.42 15.66 2.12
N CYS A 615 12.64 16.07 3.37
CA CYS A 615 13.47 17.20 3.73
C CYS A 615 14.37 16.81 4.91
N ILE A 616 15.67 17.05 4.77
CA ILE A 616 16.68 16.89 5.82
C ILE A 616 17.01 18.27 6.36
N ILE A 617 16.92 18.42 7.67
CA ILE A 617 17.29 19.65 8.37
C ILE A 617 18.37 19.37 9.41
N ASN A 618 19.18 20.38 9.70
CA ASN A 618 20.10 20.37 10.84
C ASN A 618 19.39 20.74 12.15
N GLN A 619 20.16 20.77 13.25
CA GLN A 619 19.67 21.17 14.58
C GLN A 619 19.23 22.64 14.67
N ASN A 620 19.58 23.50 13.72
CA ASN A 620 19.07 24.88 13.64
C ASN A 620 17.76 24.96 12.84
N GLY A 621 17.34 23.84 12.24
CA GLY A 621 16.20 23.75 11.33
C GLY A 621 16.48 24.33 9.95
N GLU A 622 17.74 24.44 9.55
CA GLU A 622 18.14 24.84 8.20
C GLU A 622 18.08 23.64 7.28
N ILE A 623 17.60 23.84 6.04
CA ILE A 623 17.49 22.78 5.05
C ILE A 623 18.88 22.39 4.55
N ILE A 624 19.24 21.12 4.71
CA ILE A 624 20.45 20.52 4.15
C ILE A 624 20.15 19.95 2.77
N LEU A 625 19.03 19.23 2.65
CA LEU A 625 18.63 18.54 1.43
C LEU A 625 17.11 18.42 1.37
N GLN A 626 16.54 18.63 0.19
CA GLN A 626 15.11 18.42 -0.07
C GLN A 626 14.93 17.70 -1.41
N LYS A 627 14.11 16.66 -1.45
CA LYS A 627 14.01 15.75 -2.60
C LYS A 627 12.60 15.16 -2.74
N GLU A 628 12.07 15.24 -3.95
CA GLU A 628 10.91 14.46 -4.38
C GLU A 628 11.36 13.07 -4.84
N MET A 629 10.61 12.04 -4.48
CA MET A 629 10.99 10.64 -4.71
C MET A 629 10.15 9.97 -5.82
N ASN A 630 9.57 10.75 -6.73
CA ASN A 630 8.86 10.19 -7.90
C ASN A 630 9.84 9.51 -8.87
N ILE A 631 11.01 10.12 -9.05
CA ILE A 631 12.08 9.67 -9.93
C ILE A 631 13.22 9.14 -9.06
N ILE A 632 13.55 7.86 -9.24
CA ILE A 632 14.58 7.18 -8.44
C ILE A 632 15.71 6.71 -9.33
N GLN A 633 16.95 6.94 -8.88
CA GLN A 633 18.13 6.41 -9.54
C GLN A 633 18.12 4.87 -9.45
N SER A 634 18.06 4.21 -10.61
CA SER A 634 18.06 2.75 -10.68
C SER A 634 19.45 2.18 -10.96
N SER A 635 20.31 2.95 -11.61
CA SER A 635 21.71 2.63 -11.87
C SER A 635 22.48 3.93 -12.12
N ASP A 636 23.81 3.83 -12.23
CA ASP A 636 24.66 4.99 -12.58
C ASP A 636 24.31 5.59 -13.95
N LYS A 637 23.54 4.88 -14.78
CA LYS A 637 23.24 5.28 -16.16
C LYS A 637 21.88 5.96 -16.35
N TYR A 638 20.92 5.73 -15.46
CA TYR A 638 19.55 6.21 -15.68
C TYR A 638 18.70 6.26 -14.41
N ASN A 639 17.69 7.13 -14.47
CA ASN A 639 16.64 7.26 -13.47
C ASN A 639 15.35 6.59 -13.95
N VAL A 640 14.43 6.30 -13.02
CA VAL A 640 13.13 5.70 -13.32
C VAL A 640 12.03 6.55 -12.68
N ASP A 641 11.10 7.04 -13.48
CA ASP A 641 9.88 7.68 -12.98
C ASP A 641 8.87 6.61 -12.56
N TYR A 642 8.72 6.41 -11.25
CA TYR A 642 7.74 5.47 -10.71
C TYR A 642 6.34 6.06 -10.60
N ASN A 643 6.21 7.39 -10.55
CA ASN A 643 4.91 8.05 -10.50
C ASN A 643 4.18 7.86 -11.83
N GLU A 644 4.85 8.17 -12.94
CA GLU A 644 4.33 7.94 -14.29
C GLU A 644 3.99 6.46 -14.51
N LYS A 645 4.87 5.54 -14.12
CA LYS A 645 4.61 4.09 -14.23
C LYS A 645 3.38 3.65 -13.45
N LEU A 646 3.18 4.16 -12.24
CA LEU A 646 2.00 3.83 -11.42
C LEU A 646 0.72 4.45 -12.00
N GLU A 647 0.81 5.66 -12.56
CA GLU A 647 -0.30 6.35 -13.22
C GLU A 647 -0.74 5.61 -14.49
N ILE A 648 0.21 5.25 -15.37
CA ILE A 648 -0.04 4.42 -16.56
C ILE A 648 -0.68 3.09 -16.12
N LYS A 649 -0.11 2.41 -15.11
CA LYS A 649 -0.67 1.12 -14.67
C LYS A 649 -2.06 1.25 -14.04
N SER A 650 -2.34 2.36 -13.37
CA SER A 650 -3.68 2.66 -12.83
C SER A 650 -4.70 2.82 -13.95
N LYS A 651 -4.37 3.60 -14.99
CA LYS A 651 -5.23 3.80 -16.16
C LYS A 651 -5.49 2.50 -16.91
N GLU A 652 -4.45 1.69 -17.15
CA GLU A 652 -4.59 0.37 -17.78
C GLU A 652 -5.51 -0.55 -16.96
N ARG A 653 -5.39 -0.55 -15.63
CA ARG A 653 -6.25 -1.34 -14.76
C ARG A 653 -7.70 -0.86 -14.77
N ASP A 654 -7.92 0.45 -14.80
CA ASP A 654 -9.26 1.02 -14.87
C ASP A 654 -9.91 0.73 -16.22
N ASN A 655 -9.14 0.81 -17.31
CA ASN A 655 -9.59 0.36 -18.63
C ASN A 655 -9.90 -1.15 -18.63
N ALA A 656 -9.06 -1.98 -18.00
CA ALA A 656 -9.31 -3.42 -17.91
C ALA A 656 -10.58 -3.76 -17.12
N LYS A 657 -10.83 -3.06 -16.01
CA LYS A 657 -12.10 -3.16 -15.25
C LYS A 657 -13.29 -2.78 -16.12
N LYS A 658 -13.18 -1.67 -16.86
CA LYS A 658 -14.23 -1.16 -17.74
C LYS A 658 -14.48 -2.03 -18.96
N ASN A 659 -13.51 -2.83 -19.41
CA ASN A 659 -13.61 -3.67 -20.61
C ASN A 659 -13.69 -5.17 -20.31
N TRP A 660 -13.83 -5.56 -19.04
CA TRP A 660 -13.90 -6.95 -18.56
C TRP A 660 -12.68 -7.81 -18.98
N SER A 661 -11.51 -7.20 -19.09
CA SER A 661 -10.25 -7.89 -19.41
C SER A 661 -9.42 -8.18 -18.15
N GLU A 662 -8.30 -8.91 -18.32
CA GLU A 662 -7.46 -9.32 -17.19
C GLU A 662 -6.86 -8.09 -16.47
N ILE A 663 -7.27 -7.88 -15.21
CA ILE A 663 -6.77 -6.76 -14.41
C ILE A 663 -5.35 -7.04 -13.91
N GLY A 664 -4.36 -6.37 -14.50
CA GLY A 664 -2.95 -6.47 -14.13
C GLY A 664 -2.64 -6.17 -12.64
N LYS A 665 -1.55 -6.74 -12.12
CA LYS A 665 -1.10 -6.52 -10.73
C LYS A 665 -0.34 -5.19 -10.60
N ILE A 666 -0.86 -4.27 -9.79
CA ILE A 666 -0.14 -3.04 -9.39
C ILE A 666 0.69 -3.22 -8.11
N LYS A 667 0.40 -4.27 -7.33
CA LYS A 667 1.07 -4.53 -6.05
C LYS A 667 2.58 -4.71 -6.23
N ASP A 668 3.00 -5.42 -7.26
CA ASP A 668 4.41 -5.74 -7.48
C ASP A 668 5.20 -4.51 -7.93
N LEU A 669 4.60 -3.64 -8.76
CA LEU A 669 5.18 -2.34 -9.14
C LEU A 669 5.34 -1.42 -7.92
N LYS A 670 4.34 -1.35 -7.04
CA LYS A 670 4.45 -0.62 -5.77
C LYS A 670 5.56 -1.17 -4.89
N SER A 671 5.68 -2.50 -4.76
CA SER A 671 6.77 -3.11 -4.00
C SER A 671 8.15 -2.78 -4.59
N GLY A 672 8.28 -2.74 -5.91
CA GLY A 672 9.50 -2.32 -6.61
C GLY A 672 9.87 -0.87 -6.30
N TYR A 673 8.91 0.05 -6.40
CA TYR A 673 9.08 1.46 -6.03
C TYR A 673 9.52 1.60 -4.57
N LEU A 674 8.79 0.97 -3.65
CA LEU A 674 9.08 1.04 -2.21
C LEU A 674 10.46 0.49 -1.86
N SER A 675 10.91 -0.58 -2.51
CA SER A 675 12.27 -1.09 -2.33
C SER A 675 13.34 -0.06 -2.68
N ALA A 676 13.13 0.72 -3.76
CA ALA A 676 14.08 1.72 -4.21
C ALA A 676 14.08 2.95 -3.28
N VAL A 677 12.89 3.43 -2.91
CA VAL A 677 12.76 4.60 -2.01
C VAL A 677 13.24 4.31 -0.59
N VAL A 678 12.88 3.16 -0.03
CA VAL A 678 13.34 2.77 1.31
C VAL A 678 14.88 2.64 1.33
N HIS A 679 15.48 2.13 0.25
CA HIS A 679 16.94 2.08 0.15
C HIS A 679 17.58 3.46 0.21
N GLU A 680 17.06 4.42 -0.56
CA GLU A 680 17.56 5.80 -0.59
C GLU A 680 17.38 6.50 0.76
N ILE A 681 16.19 6.43 1.36
CA ILE A 681 15.90 7.08 2.65
C ILE A 681 16.82 6.55 3.74
N VAL A 682 17.02 5.24 3.78
CA VAL A 682 17.89 4.62 4.78
C VAL A 682 19.36 4.95 4.53
N LYS A 683 19.80 5.09 3.27
CA LYS A 683 21.13 5.58 2.95
C LYS A 683 21.33 7.01 3.49
N LEU A 684 20.39 7.91 3.20
CA LEU A 684 20.41 9.29 3.70
C LEU A 684 20.37 9.36 5.23
N ALA A 685 19.56 8.52 5.89
CA ALA A 685 19.50 8.49 7.35
C ALA A 685 20.85 8.12 7.99
N ILE A 686 21.60 7.19 7.38
CA ILE A 686 22.93 6.81 7.85
C ILE A 686 23.97 7.89 7.51
N GLU A 687 23.97 8.39 6.27
CA GLU A 687 24.92 9.39 5.78
C GLU A 687 24.85 10.69 6.58
N TYR A 688 23.65 11.15 6.92
CA TYR A 688 23.42 12.39 7.65
C TYR A 688 23.26 12.19 9.16
N ASN A 689 23.50 10.98 9.72
CA ASN A 689 23.24 10.67 11.13
C ASN A 689 21.87 11.19 11.61
N ALA A 690 20.81 10.80 10.91
CA ALA A 690 19.52 11.46 10.99
C ALA A 690 18.40 10.57 11.54
N VAL A 691 17.52 11.19 12.32
CA VAL A 691 16.29 10.57 12.82
C VAL A 691 15.16 10.78 11.81
N ILE A 692 14.29 9.79 11.63
CA ILE A 692 13.23 9.81 10.61
C ILE A 692 11.90 10.20 11.25
N ILE A 693 11.20 11.18 10.67
CA ILE A 693 9.93 11.69 11.17
C ILE A 693 8.83 11.41 10.15
N LEU A 694 7.74 10.79 10.62
CA LEU A 694 6.56 10.48 9.84
C LEU A 694 5.30 11.06 10.49
N GLU A 695 4.31 11.38 9.68
CA GLU A 695 2.98 11.67 10.21
C GLU A 695 2.26 10.39 10.68
N ASP A 696 1.57 10.47 11.81
CA ASP A 696 0.62 9.45 12.24
C ASP A 696 -0.71 9.62 11.50
N LEU A 697 -0.77 9.08 10.29
CA LEU A 697 -1.97 9.07 9.47
C LEU A 697 -2.94 8.00 9.99
N ASN A 698 -4.10 8.45 10.48
CA ASN A 698 -5.12 7.57 11.02
C ASN A 698 -5.71 6.60 9.97
N ASN A 699 -6.30 5.49 10.44
CA ASN A 699 -6.87 4.46 9.56
C ASN A 699 -8.02 4.97 8.67
N GLY A 700 -8.81 5.94 9.13
CA GLY A 700 -9.89 6.55 8.34
C GLY A 700 -9.36 7.27 7.10
N PHE A 701 -8.31 8.08 7.27
CA PHE A 701 -7.61 8.77 6.19
C PHE A 701 -6.94 7.78 5.23
N LYS A 702 -6.22 6.78 5.76
CA LYS A 702 -5.61 5.72 4.96
C LYS A 702 -6.66 4.95 4.15
N ASN A 703 -7.85 4.72 4.72
CA ASN A 703 -8.95 4.01 4.06
C ASN A 703 -9.67 4.83 2.99
N SER A 704 -9.90 6.12 3.20
CA SER A 704 -10.57 6.98 2.20
C SER A 704 -9.76 7.05 0.90
N ARG A 705 -8.44 7.00 0.99
CA ARG A 705 -7.51 7.00 -0.16
C ARG A 705 -7.23 5.61 -0.75
N LYS A 706 -7.80 4.51 -0.23
CA LYS A 706 -7.63 3.16 -0.81
C LYS A 706 -8.17 3.06 -2.25
N LYS A 707 -9.14 3.91 -2.61
CA LYS A 707 -9.69 3.99 -3.97
C LYS A 707 -8.69 4.53 -4.98
N VAL A 708 -7.64 5.21 -4.52
CA VAL A 708 -6.55 5.71 -5.36
C VAL A 708 -5.55 4.57 -5.57
N ASP A 709 -5.57 3.99 -6.77
CA ASP A 709 -4.81 2.78 -7.11
C ASP A 709 -3.29 2.98 -6.95
N LYS A 710 -2.76 4.22 -6.93
CA LYS A 710 -1.34 4.53 -6.68
C LYS A 710 -0.91 4.67 -5.21
N GLN A 711 -1.83 4.69 -4.25
CA GLN A 711 -1.53 4.90 -2.82
C GLN A 711 -0.47 3.91 -2.25
N ILE A 712 0.46 4.42 -1.44
CA ILE A 712 1.55 3.60 -0.83
C ILE A 712 1.70 3.72 0.69
N TYR A 713 0.95 4.59 1.38
CA TYR A 713 1.16 4.98 2.79
C TYR A 713 1.50 3.80 3.74
N GLN A 714 0.61 2.81 3.86
CA GLN A 714 0.78 1.69 4.80
C GLN A 714 1.92 0.74 4.43
N LYS A 715 2.12 0.52 3.13
CA LYS A 715 3.16 -0.39 2.64
C LYS A 715 4.54 0.23 2.80
N PHE A 716 4.64 1.55 2.66
CA PHE A 716 5.87 2.30 2.88
C PHE A 716 6.34 2.20 4.33
N GLU A 717 5.48 2.54 5.31
CA GLU A 717 5.81 2.45 6.74
C GLU A 717 6.33 1.05 7.10
N ARG A 718 5.61 0.01 6.67
CA ARG A 718 5.99 -1.37 6.91
C ARG A 718 7.33 -1.73 6.28
N ALA A 719 7.54 -1.39 5.01
CA ALA A 719 8.79 -1.69 4.29
C ALA A 719 10.00 -0.98 4.93
N LEU A 720 9.82 0.27 5.39
CA LEU A 720 10.86 1.03 6.08
C LEU A 720 11.24 0.38 7.42
N ILE A 721 10.24 0.03 8.25
CA ILE A 721 10.47 -0.65 9.54
C ILE A 721 11.14 -2.01 9.34
N GLU A 722 10.60 -2.85 8.42
CA GLU A 722 11.17 -4.17 8.15
C GLU A 722 12.62 -4.08 7.65
N LYS A 723 12.96 -3.05 6.86
CA LYS A 723 14.34 -2.83 6.40
C LYS A 723 15.27 -2.36 7.52
N LEU A 724 14.81 -1.47 8.40
CA LEU A 724 15.61 -0.94 9.52
C LEU A 724 15.76 -1.94 10.68
N GLN A 725 14.91 -2.96 10.76
CA GLN A 725 15.05 -4.06 11.73
C GLN A 725 16.33 -4.88 11.50
N PHE A 726 16.77 -4.99 10.24
CA PHE A 726 18.01 -5.63 9.85
C PHE A 726 18.54 -5.04 8.53
N LEU A 727 19.35 -3.99 8.65
CA LEU A 727 19.86 -3.20 7.54
C LEU A 727 21.31 -3.58 7.21
N ILE A 728 21.52 -3.99 5.96
CA ILE A 728 22.83 -4.25 5.36
C ILE A 728 22.97 -3.45 4.07
N PHE A 729 24.16 -2.87 3.89
CA PHE A 729 24.65 -2.30 2.63
C PHE A 729 25.58 -3.31 1.95
N LYS A 730 25.28 -3.67 0.70
CA LYS A 730 25.98 -4.76 -0.01
C LYS A 730 27.42 -4.41 -0.39
N ASN A 731 27.70 -3.12 -0.53
CA ASN A 731 28.98 -2.56 -0.92
C ASN A 731 29.93 -2.35 0.27
N TYR A 732 29.45 -2.56 1.50
CA TYR A 732 30.27 -2.44 2.70
C TYR A 732 31.06 -3.73 2.92
N ASP A 733 32.24 -3.63 3.53
CA ASP A 733 33.00 -4.76 4.04
C ASP A 733 32.11 -5.62 4.97
N LYS A 734 32.36 -6.93 4.99
CA LYS A 734 31.53 -7.84 5.79
C LYS A 734 31.55 -7.52 7.28
N ASN A 735 32.66 -7.01 7.81
CA ASN A 735 32.88 -6.81 9.24
C ASN A 735 32.72 -5.34 9.68
N GLU A 736 32.50 -4.38 8.78
CA GLU A 736 32.23 -3.00 9.19
C GLU A 736 30.76 -2.79 9.62
N LYS A 737 30.46 -1.65 10.27
CA LYS A 737 29.09 -1.29 10.70
C LYS A 737 28.19 -1.14 9.46
N GLY A 738 27.07 -1.85 9.43
CA GLY A 738 26.19 -1.92 8.25
C GLY A 738 26.61 -2.98 7.22
N GLY A 739 27.74 -3.64 7.44
CA GLY A 739 28.20 -4.80 6.68
C GLY A 739 27.43 -6.08 6.99
N LEU A 740 27.71 -7.14 6.22
CA LEU A 740 26.99 -8.41 6.28
C LEU A 740 26.93 -9.03 7.69
N ARG A 741 28.01 -8.96 8.47
CA ARG A 741 28.10 -9.56 9.82
C ARG A 741 27.75 -8.60 10.95
N ASN A 742 27.66 -7.30 10.67
CA ASN A 742 27.44 -6.23 11.64
C ASN A 742 26.34 -5.27 11.14
N ALA A 743 25.19 -5.84 10.79
CA ALA A 743 24.02 -5.11 10.30
C ALA A 743 23.50 -4.09 11.33
N PHE A 744 22.96 -2.97 10.84
CA PHE A 744 22.25 -2.02 11.68
C PHE A 744 20.88 -2.59 12.11
N GLN A 745 20.46 -2.31 13.35
CA GLN A 745 19.15 -2.64 13.89
C GLN A 745 18.54 -1.41 14.57
N LEU A 746 17.87 -0.59 13.77
CA LEU A 746 17.46 0.77 14.14
C LEU A 746 15.97 0.86 14.50
N THR A 747 15.23 -0.25 14.39
CA THR A 747 13.83 -0.36 14.79
C THR A 747 13.59 -1.66 15.55
N PRO A 748 12.71 -1.68 16.56
CA PRO A 748 12.32 -2.91 17.23
C PRO A 748 11.48 -3.82 16.32
N GLU A 749 11.32 -5.07 16.74
CA GLU A 749 10.49 -6.05 16.05
C GLU A 749 9.04 -5.55 15.96
N LEU A 750 8.45 -5.66 14.76
CA LEU A 750 7.10 -5.21 14.49
C LEU A 750 6.07 -6.21 15.04
N LYS A 751 5.56 -5.97 16.26
CA LYS A 751 4.36 -6.65 16.77
C LYS A 751 3.13 -5.88 16.25
N ASN A 752 2.29 -6.52 15.44
CA ASN A 752 1.01 -6.04 14.86
C ASN A 752 0.81 -4.49 14.83
N ILE A 753 0.77 -3.90 13.63
CA ILE A 753 0.55 -2.45 13.37
C ILE A 753 -0.89 -2.01 13.71
N THR A 754 -1.39 -2.23 14.93
CA THR A 754 -2.73 -1.76 15.34
C THR A 754 -2.68 -0.43 16.07
N LYS A 755 -1.55 -0.06 16.68
CA LYS A 755 -1.28 1.29 17.19
C LYS A 755 0.16 1.69 16.88
N VAL A 756 0.32 2.79 16.17
CA VAL A 756 1.60 3.44 16.01
C VAL A 756 1.94 4.08 17.36
N ALA A 757 2.93 3.52 18.06
CA ALA A 757 3.52 4.24 19.19
C ALA A 757 4.16 5.53 18.67
N SER A 758 4.33 6.56 19.52
CA SER A 758 5.01 7.81 19.13
C SER A 758 6.43 7.60 18.59
N GLN A 759 7.01 6.41 18.79
CA GLN A 759 8.34 6.03 18.34
C GLN A 759 8.40 4.54 17.98
N GLN A 760 9.08 4.24 16.87
CA GLN A 760 9.53 2.92 16.44
C GLN A 760 11.03 3.02 16.10
N GLY A 761 11.89 2.87 17.11
CA GLY A 761 13.34 3.06 17.02
C GLY A 761 13.69 4.47 16.57
N ILE A 762 14.42 4.61 15.45
CA ILE A 762 14.76 5.91 14.85
C ILE A 762 13.61 6.57 14.09
N ILE A 763 12.44 5.92 13.99
CA ILE A 763 11.25 6.50 13.37
C ILE A 763 10.39 7.13 14.49
N ILE A 764 10.12 8.42 14.39
CA ILE A 764 9.26 9.17 15.32
C ILE A 764 8.00 9.61 14.58
N TYR A 765 6.86 9.53 15.24
CA TYR A 765 5.57 9.89 14.67
C TYR A 765 5.03 11.20 15.24
N THR A 766 4.58 12.09 14.35
CA THR A 766 4.00 13.39 14.70
C THR A 766 2.60 13.58 14.14
N ASN A 767 1.89 14.61 14.59
CA ASN A 767 0.55 14.92 14.11
C ASN A 767 0.61 15.57 12.70
N PRO A 768 -0.23 15.14 11.73
CA PRO A 768 -0.26 15.69 10.37
C PRO A 768 -0.80 17.13 10.23
N ALA A 769 -1.42 17.71 11.27
CA ALA A 769 -2.05 19.03 11.12
C ALA A 769 -1.02 20.16 10.96
N TYR A 770 -1.30 21.13 10.08
CA TYR A 770 -0.47 22.33 9.86
C TYR A 770 0.98 22.05 9.45
N THR A 771 1.22 21.04 8.61
CA THR A 771 2.52 20.74 8.02
C THR A 771 2.67 21.33 6.61
N SER A 772 1.75 21.08 5.69
CA SER A 772 1.86 21.63 4.31
C SER A 772 1.25 23.04 4.15
N LYS A 773 0.16 23.35 4.88
CA LYS A 773 -0.60 24.62 4.77
C LYS A 773 -0.20 25.61 5.87
N ILE A 774 1.08 25.95 5.90
CA ILE A 774 1.68 26.87 6.87
C ILE A 774 2.81 27.64 6.20
N ASP A 775 3.00 28.89 6.60
CA ASP A 775 4.12 29.73 6.16
C ASP A 775 5.36 29.38 7.00
N PRO A 776 6.41 28.79 6.40
CA PRO A 776 7.62 28.41 7.13
C PRO A 776 8.43 29.59 7.67
N THR A 777 8.16 30.82 7.20
CA THR A 777 8.91 32.04 7.59
C THR A 777 8.22 32.85 8.68
N THR A 778 6.92 32.62 8.91
CA THR A 778 6.13 33.37 9.91
C THR A 778 5.35 32.47 10.87
N GLY A 779 5.19 31.18 10.55
CA GLY A 779 4.32 30.27 11.27
C GLY A 779 2.83 30.52 11.08
N TYR A 780 2.45 31.38 10.12
CA TYR A 780 1.05 31.65 9.82
C TYR A 780 0.38 30.44 9.19
N ALA A 781 -0.76 30.04 9.77
CA ALA A 781 -1.64 29.03 9.22
C ALA A 781 -3.09 29.48 9.41
N ASN A 782 -3.95 29.18 8.44
CA ASN A 782 -5.38 29.44 8.59
C ASN A 782 -6.00 28.45 9.60
N ILE A 783 -6.23 28.94 10.83
CA ILE A 783 -6.88 28.22 11.92
C ILE A 783 -8.35 28.59 12.10
N ILE A 784 -8.91 29.43 11.22
CA ILE A 784 -10.32 29.81 11.25
C ILE A 784 -11.13 28.66 10.63
N LYS A 785 -12.04 28.05 11.39
CA LYS A 785 -12.92 27.00 10.88
C LYS A 785 -13.89 27.58 9.86
N LYS A 786 -14.07 26.85 8.78
CA LYS A 786 -15.22 27.01 7.89
C LYS A 786 -16.48 26.56 8.65
N SER A 787 -17.16 27.49 9.31
CA SER A 787 -18.42 27.24 10.02
C SER A 787 -19.62 27.65 9.17
N ASN A 788 -20.81 27.12 9.50
CA ASN A 788 -22.09 27.62 8.98
C ASN A 788 -22.45 29.02 9.52
N ASN A 789 -21.48 29.78 10.04
CA ASN A 789 -21.71 31.13 10.51
C ASN A 789 -22.07 32.02 9.32
N ASN A 790 -22.97 32.98 9.56
CA ASN A 790 -23.28 34.02 8.58
C ASN A 790 -21.97 34.73 8.17
N GLU A 791 -21.65 34.77 6.88
CA GLU A 791 -20.44 35.41 6.32
C GLU A 791 -20.31 36.87 6.79
N GLU A 792 -21.45 37.52 7.02
CA GLU A 792 -21.54 38.86 7.58
C GLU A 792 -20.90 38.98 8.98
N SER A 793 -21.09 37.98 9.84
CA SER A 793 -20.53 37.98 11.19
C SER A 793 -19.00 37.95 11.18
N ILE A 794 -18.42 37.21 10.22
CA ILE A 794 -16.96 37.14 10.06
C ILE A 794 -16.42 38.50 9.56
N VAL A 795 -17.07 39.11 8.56
CA VAL A 795 -16.65 40.43 8.06
C VAL A 795 -16.76 41.51 9.15
N LYS A 796 -17.79 41.46 10.01
CA LYS A 796 -17.90 42.35 11.17
C LYS A 796 -16.76 42.17 12.18
N ALA A 797 -16.26 40.95 12.33
CA ALA A 797 -15.21 40.59 13.26
C ALA A 797 -13.80 40.98 12.80
N ILE A 798 -13.61 41.25 11.50
CA ILE A 798 -12.36 41.81 10.98
C ILE A 798 -12.20 43.24 11.55
N ASP A 799 -11.01 43.56 12.05
CA ASP A 799 -10.76 44.83 12.72
C ASP A 799 -10.73 45.97 11.69
N LYS A 800 -9.94 45.79 10.63
CA LYS A 800 -9.76 46.78 9.55
C LYS A 800 -9.65 46.11 8.18
N ILE A 801 -10.32 46.70 7.19
CA ILE A 801 -10.23 46.30 5.77
C ILE A 801 -9.83 47.53 4.98
N SER A 802 -8.68 47.50 4.30
CA SER A 802 -8.15 48.69 3.64
C SER A 802 -7.29 48.34 2.43
N TYR A 803 -6.98 49.35 1.63
CA TYR A 803 -6.10 49.24 0.47
C TYR A 803 -4.73 49.88 0.77
N ASP A 804 -3.66 49.10 0.59
CA ASP A 804 -2.26 49.54 0.69
C ASP A 804 -1.80 50.02 -0.70
N LYS A 805 -1.68 51.35 -0.85
CA LYS A 805 -1.30 52.00 -2.12
C LYS A 805 0.13 51.64 -2.57
N GLU A 806 1.03 51.40 -1.63
CA GLU A 806 2.43 51.11 -1.96
C GLU A 806 2.58 49.69 -2.51
N LYS A 807 1.83 48.73 -1.96
CA LYS A 807 1.89 47.32 -2.37
C LYS A 807 0.87 46.95 -3.44
N ASP A 808 -0.04 47.86 -3.78
CA ASP A 808 -1.19 47.64 -4.66
C ASP A 808 -2.04 46.42 -4.23
N MET A 809 -2.40 46.34 -2.95
CA MET A 809 -3.14 45.20 -2.40
C MET A 809 -4.13 45.63 -1.32
N PHE A 810 -5.19 44.83 -1.12
CA PHE A 810 -6.02 44.96 0.07
C PHE A 810 -5.42 44.17 1.23
N TYR A 811 -5.69 44.61 2.45
CA TYR A 811 -5.38 43.87 3.65
C TYR A 811 -6.55 43.80 4.63
N PHE A 812 -6.53 42.74 5.44
CA PHE A 812 -7.45 42.46 6.51
C PHE A 812 -6.65 42.36 7.82
N ASP A 813 -6.82 43.32 8.71
CA ASP A 813 -6.30 43.22 10.08
C ASP A 813 -7.30 42.42 10.92
N ILE A 814 -6.83 41.32 11.49
CA ILE A 814 -7.65 40.43 12.32
C ILE A 814 -7.01 40.19 13.68
N ASN A 815 -7.87 40.11 14.70
CA ASN A 815 -7.53 39.60 16.01
C ASN A 815 -8.29 38.29 16.29
N LEU A 816 -7.55 37.18 16.33
CA LEU A 816 -8.07 35.84 16.56
C LEU A 816 -8.72 35.65 17.95
N SER A 817 -8.58 36.62 18.87
CA SER A 817 -9.30 36.62 20.16
C SER A 817 -10.80 36.88 20.01
N ASN A 818 -11.25 37.41 18.87
CA ASN A 818 -12.65 37.71 18.63
C ASN A 818 -13.47 36.41 18.56
N SER A 819 -14.53 36.30 19.39
CA SER A 819 -15.37 35.10 19.52
C SER A 819 -16.10 34.70 18.24
N SER A 820 -16.23 35.61 17.27
CA SER A 820 -16.80 35.34 15.95
C SER A 820 -15.92 34.42 15.10
N PHE A 821 -14.60 34.40 15.36
CA PHE A 821 -13.68 33.46 14.74
C PHE A 821 -13.70 32.13 15.51
N ASN A 822 -14.38 31.13 14.95
CA ASN A 822 -14.34 29.78 15.52
C ASN A 822 -13.02 29.10 15.14
N LEU A 823 -12.10 28.97 16.09
CA LEU A 823 -10.76 28.47 15.82
C LEU A 823 -10.68 26.94 15.92
N THR A 824 -9.82 26.35 15.08
CA THR A 824 -9.36 24.95 15.21
C THR A 824 -8.35 24.76 16.34
N VAL A 825 -7.61 25.80 16.72
CA VAL A 825 -6.66 25.84 17.83
C VAL A 825 -6.92 27.11 18.64
N LYS A 826 -7.19 26.98 19.94
CA LYS A 826 -7.67 28.12 20.75
C LYS A 826 -6.56 28.99 21.35
N ASN A 827 -5.46 28.38 21.77
CA ASN A 827 -4.44 29.04 22.61
C ASN A 827 -3.14 29.32 21.83
N VAL A 828 -3.23 30.04 20.73
CA VAL A 828 -2.04 30.45 19.96
C VAL A 828 -1.42 31.72 20.54
N LEU A 829 -0.08 31.81 20.54
CA LEU A 829 0.68 32.96 21.00
C LEU A 829 0.41 34.21 20.14
N LYS A 830 0.53 34.09 18.81
CA LYS A 830 0.32 35.22 17.89
C LYS A 830 -1.13 35.27 17.43
N LYS A 831 -1.86 36.28 17.92
CA LYS A 831 -3.30 36.45 17.68
C LYS A 831 -3.63 37.51 16.63
N GLU A 832 -2.72 38.44 16.39
CA GLU A 832 -2.91 39.54 15.46
C GLU A 832 -2.19 39.27 14.15
N TRP A 833 -2.93 39.40 13.05
CA TRP A 833 -2.40 39.16 11.71
C TRP A 833 -2.97 40.18 10.73
N ARG A 834 -2.09 40.69 9.86
CA ARG A 834 -2.46 41.43 8.66
C ARG A 834 -2.38 40.51 7.45
N ILE A 835 -3.53 40.19 6.88
CA ILE A 835 -3.66 39.26 5.75
C ILE A 835 -3.85 40.07 4.48
N TYR A 836 -2.95 39.95 3.53
CA TYR A 836 -2.99 40.63 2.24
C TYR A 836 -3.65 39.79 1.15
N THR A 837 -4.22 40.43 0.14
CA THR A 837 -4.68 39.80 -1.11
C THR A 837 -3.51 39.45 -2.06
N ASN A 838 -2.38 39.03 -1.49
CA ASN A 838 -1.12 38.79 -2.20
C ASN A 838 -1.24 37.64 -3.21
N GLY A 839 -0.91 37.95 -4.47
CA GLY A 839 -0.83 37.03 -5.61
C GLY A 839 -2.12 36.34 -6.01
N GLU A 840 -2.03 35.50 -7.03
CA GLU A 840 -3.19 34.83 -7.62
C GLU A 840 -3.58 33.55 -6.86
N ARG A 841 -4.82 33.09 -7.07
CA ARG A 841 -5.33 31.84 -6.48
C ARG A 841 -5.88 30.91 -7.54
N ILE A 842 -5.53 29.63 -7.45
CA ILE A 842 -6.12 28.59 -8.30
C ILE A 842 -7.43 28.13 -7.66
N ILE A 843 -8.54 28.21 -8.37
CA ILE A 843 -9.86 27.74 -7.91
C ILE A 843 -10.46 26.76 -8.91
N TYR A 844 -11.30 25.86 -8.42
CA TYR A 844 -12.04 24.92 -9.27
C TYR A 844 -13.46 25.43 -9.47
N LYS A 845 -13.80 25.81 -10.71
CA LYS A 845 -15.10 26.38 -11.09
C LYS A 845 -15.49 25.83 -12.46
N ASP A 846 -16.77 25.53 -12.68
CA ASP A 846 -17.30 25.04 -13.97
C ASP A 846 -16.54 23.83 -14.54
N ARG A 847 -16.17 22.90 -13.65
CA ARG A 847 -15.38 21.68 -13.95
C ARG A 847 -13.97 21.94 -14.48
N LYS A 848 -13.42 23.13 -14.28
CA LYS A 848 -12.06 23.50 -14.69
C LYS A 848 -11.33 24.23 -13.56
N TYR A 849 -10.01 24.14 -13.59
CA TYR A 849 -9.17 24.99 -12.75
C TYR A 849 -8.98 26.33 -13.46
N ILE A 850 -9.21 27.43 -12.75
CA ILE A 850 -8.95 28.78 -13.22
C ILE A 850 -8.07 29.50 -12.21
N THR A 851 -7.24 30.40 -12.70
CA THR A 851 -6.41 31.30 -11.89
C THR A 851 -7.14 32.61 -11.72
N LEU A 852 -7.24 33.09 -10.48
CA LEU A 852 -7.99 34.28 -10.11
C LEU A 852 -7.09 35.30 -9.42
N ASN A 853 -7.04 36.52 -9.95
CA ASN A 853 -6.40 37.65 -9.28
C ASN A 853 -7.35 38.24 -8.23
N ILE A 854 -7.16 37.86 -6.98
CA ILE A 854 -8.05 38.21 -5.88
C ILE A 854 -8.03 39.70 -5.52
N THR A 855 -6.92 40.40 -5.80
CA THR A 855 -6.85 41.86 -5.62
C THR A 855 -7.71 42.56 -6.65
N GLN A 856 -7.59 42.18 -7.92
CA GLN A 856 -8.39 42.78 -9.00
C GLN A 856 -9.88 42.51 -8.81
N GLU A 857 -10.26 41.29 -8.40
CA GLU A 857 -11.65 40.97 -8.08
C GLU A 857 -12.20 41.87 -6.97
N MET A 858 -11.41 42.12 -5.92
CA MET A 858 -11.82 43.06 -4.86
C MET A 858 -11.97 44.49 -5.38
N LYS A 859 -11.06 44.98 -6.25
CA LYS A 859 -11.19 46.29 -6.91
C LYS A 859 -12.50 46.37 -7.70
N ASP A 860 -12.78 45.36 -8.51
CA ASP A 860 -13.99 45.30 -9.35
C ASP A 860 -15.28 45.26 -8.52
N ILE A 861 -15.29 44.50 -7.41
CA ILE A 861 -16.43 44.42 -6.48
C ILE A 861 -16.73 45.81 -5.88
N LEU A 862 -15.71 46.54 -5.44
CA LEU A 862 -15.87 47.84 -4.81
C LEU A 862 -16.22 48.93 -5.83
N SER A 863 -15.54 48.97 -6.98
CA SER A 863 -15.80 49.95 -8.04
C SER A 863 -17.21 49.81 -8.65
N LYS A 864 -17.72 48.58 -8.85
CA LYS A 864 -19.10 48.36 -9.32
C LYS A 864 -20.16 48.91 -8.38
N CYS A 865 -19.83 49.11 -7.10
CA CYS A 865 -20.71 49.70 -6.10
C CYS A 865 -20.37 51.17 -5.80
N GLY A 866 -19.49 51.81 -6.57
CA GLY A 866 -19.11 53.20 -6.39
C GLY A 866 -18.31 53.48 -5.11
N ILE A 867 -17.65 52.47 -4.53
CA ILE A 867 -16.85 52.65 -3.31
C ILE A 867 -15.43 53.10 -3.68
N ASP A 868 -15.05 54.31 -3.27
CA ASP A 868 -13.71 54.87 -3.48
C ASP A 868 -12.68 54.30 -2.50
N TYR A 869 -12.22 53.09 -2.80
CA TYR A 869 -11.30 52.37 -1.92
C TYR A 869 -9.90 52.98 -1.81
N LEU A 870 -9.55 53.96 -2.65
CA LEU A 870 -8.25 54.64 -2.60
C LEU A 870 -8.19 55.67 -1.47
N ASN A 871 -9.33 56.22 -1.07
CA ASN A 871 -9.38 57.33 -0.10
C ASN A 871 -10.07 56.95 1.23
N ILE A 872 -10.60 55.73 1.33
CA ILE A 872 -11.23 55.22 2.55
C ILE A 872 -10.20 54.45 3.39
N ASP A 873 -9.94 54.94 4.60
CA ASP A 873 -9.00 54.27 5.52
C ASP A 873 -9.54 52.92 6.02
N ASN A 874 -10.85 52.74 6.25
CA ASN A 874 -11.42 51.45 6.66
C ASN A 874 -12.76 51.17 5.95
N LEU A 875 -12.73 50.24 5.00
CA LEU A 875 -13.83 49.87 4.11
C LEU A 875 -14.95 49.07 4.78
N LYS A 876 -14.75 48.63 6.03
CA LYS A 876 -15.67 47.69 6.70
C LYS A 876 -17.12 48.20 6.75
N GLN A 877 -17.33 49.49 7.07
CA GLN A 877 -18.69 50.04 7.14
C GLN A 877 -19.34 50.12 5.76
N ASP A 878 -18.59 50.51 4.73
CA ASP A 878 -19.09 50.62 3.36
C ASP A 878 -19.45 49.24 2.78
N ILE A 879 -18.64 48.23 3.08
CA ILE A 879 -18.89 46.83 2.71
C ILE A 879 -20.21 46.33 3.33
N LEU A 880 -20.46 46.63 4.61
CA LEU A 880 -21.66 46.22 5.31
C LEU A 880 -22.90 46.97 4.81
N LYS A 881 -22.81 48.30 4.63
CA LYS A 881 -23.90 49.14 4.10
C LYS A 881 -24.34 48.69 2.70
N ASN A 882 -23.38 48.34 1.84
CA ASN A 882 -23.64 47.89 0.46
C ASN A 882 -23.94 46.39 0.35
N LYS A 883 -24.10 45.66 1.47
CA LYS A 883 -24.39 44.22 1.50
C LYS A 883 -23.35 43.37 0.73
N LEU A 884 -22.09 43.80 0.70
CA LEU A 884 -21.00 43.13 -0.02
C LEU A 884 -20.30 42.03 0.80
N HIS A 885 -20.71 41.80 2.05
CA HIS A 885 -20.07 40.89 2.99
C HIS A 885 -19.81 39.49 2.42
N LYS A 886 -20.74 38.89 1.66
CA LYS A 886 -20.52 37.55 1.05
C LYS A 886 -19.36 37.53 0.06
N LYS A 887 -19.29 38.55 -0.81
CA LYS A 887 -18.24 38.68 -1.83
C LYS A 887 -16.89 38.98 -1.17
N VAL A 888 -16.87 39.87 -0.18
CA VAL A 888 -15.64 40.20 0.56
C VAL A 888 -15.16 39.02 1.40
N TYR A 889 -16.05 38.30 2.06
CA TYR A 889 -15.70 37.08 2.78
C TYR A 889 -15.08 36.03 1.86
N TYR A 890 -15.59 35.88 0.63
CA TYR A 890 -14.98 35.00 -0.37
C TYR A 890 -13.54 35.43 -0.72
N ILE A 891 -13.29 36.73 -0.91
CA ILE A 891 -11.92 37.25 -1.11
C ILE A 891 -11.03 36.96 0.11
N PHE A 892 -11.54 37.17 1.32
CA PHE A 892 -10.83 36.83 2.55
C PHE A 892 -10.52 35.32 2.65
N GLU A 893 -11.47 34.45 2.32
CA GLU A 893 -11.26 32.99 2.30
C GLU A 893 -10.17 32.60 1.29
N LEU A 894 -10.17 33.21 0.11
CA LEU A 894 -9.15 32.98 -0.91
C LEU A 894 -7.78 33.54 -0.52
N ALA A 895 -7.71 34.71 0.12
CA ALA A 895 -6.46 35.27 0.64
C ALA A 895 -5.83 34.31 1.66
N ASN A 896 -6.63 33.72 2.55
CA ASN A 896 -6.22 32.69 3.52
C ASN A 896 -5.86 31.33 2.87
N LYS A 897 -6.22 31.09 1.60
CA LYS A 897 -5.90 29.86 0.88
C LYS A 897 -4.45 29.91 0.37
N MET A 898 -3.53 29.41 1.19
CA MET A 898 -2.09 29.44 0.87
C MET A 898 -1.65 28.45 -0.22
N ARG A 899 -2.14 27.20 -0.16
CA ARG A 899 -1.77 26.15 -1.14
C ARG A 899 -2.60 26.29 -2.39
N ASN A 900 -1.92 26.41 -3.53
CA ASN A 900 -2.51 26.55 -4.85
C ASN A 900 -2.02 25.40 -5.73
N GLU A 901 -2.95 24.54 -6.10
CA GLU A 901 -2.65 23.28 -6.78
C GLU A 901 -3.58 23.06 -7.97
N ASN A 902 -3.01 22.53 -9.06
CA ASN A 902 -3.71 21.86 -10.15
C ASN A 902 -2.87 20.66 -10.61
N LYS A 903 -3.11 20.16 -11.83
CA LYS A 903 -2.36 19.02 -12.36
C LYS A 903 -0.86 19.29 -12.52
N ASP A 904 -0.49 20.53 -12.83
CA ASP A 904 0.85 20.90 -13.29
C ASP A 904 1.62 21.70 -12.22
N VAL A 905 0.93 22.52 -11.42
CA VAL A 905 1.56 23.37 -10.39
C VAL A 905 1.03 23.08 -8.99
N ASP A 906 1.90 23.23 -7.99
CA ASP A 906 1.58 23.07 -6.57
C ASP A 906 2.53 23.93 -5.75
N TYR A 907 2.06 25.09 -5.31
CA TYR A 907 2.88 26.09 -4.64
C TYR A 907 2.19 26.66 -3.41
N ILE A 908 3.00 27.24 -2.52
CA ILE A 908 2.54 28.00 -1.37
C ILE A 908 2.76 29.48 -1.65
N ILE A 909 1.73 30.28 -1.40
CA ILE A 909 1.82 31.74 -1.34
C ILE A 909 1.27 32.21 0.01
N SER A 910 2.12 32.90 0.77
CA SER A 910 1.73 33.46 2.06
C SER A 910 0.99 34.78 1.88
N PRO A 911 -0.11 35.01 2.60
CA PRO A 911 -0.79 36.30 2.64
C PRO A 911 -0.20 37.24 3.70
N VAL A 912 0.81 36.83 4.46
CA VAL A 912 1.38 37.65 5.54
C VAL A 912 2.84 37.99 5.25
N LEU A 913 3.28 39.15 5.72
CA LEU A 913 4.67 39.59 5.62
C LEU A 913 5.49 38.98 6.77
N ASN A 914 6.72 38.57 6.45
CA ASN A 914 7.71 38.20 7.45
C ASN A 914 8.36 39.45 8.08
N LYS A 915 9.30 39.23 9.01
CA LYS A 915 10.02 40.30 9.71
C LYS A 915 10.82 41.22 8.79
N ASP A 916 11.20 40.75 7.61
CA ASP A 916 11.94 41.49 6.59
C ASP A 916 11.02 42.19 5.58
N GLY A 917 9.70 42.18 5.82
CA GLY A 917 8.72 42.81 4.93
C GLY A 917 8.50 42.07 3.61
N LYS A 918 8.75 40.74 3.56
CA LYS A 918 8.57 39.90 2.37
C LYS A 918 7.47 38.86 2.56
N PHE A 919 6.77 38.53 1.49
CA PHE A 919 5.86 37.39 1.45
C PHE A 919 6.63 36.11 1.15
N PHE A 920 6.28 35.01 1.83
CA PHE A 920 6.82 33.71 1.45
C PHE A 920 6.10 33.16 0.22
N MET A 921 6.86 32.81 -0.83
CA MET A 921 6.35 32.11 -2.01
C MET A 921 7.32 31.01 -2.41
N THR A 922 6.85 29.77 -2.60
CA THR A 922 7.75 28.66 -2.98
C THR A 922 8.32 28.82 -4.39
N GLN A 923 7.73 29.70 -5.21
CA GLN A 923 8.20 30.02 -6.56
C GLN A 923 9.45 30.92 -6.55
N GLU A 924 9.70 31.65 -5.45
CA GLU A 924 10.93 32.42 -5.26
C GLU A 924 12.03 31.48 -4.77
N ILE A 925 12.82 30.96 -5.70
CA ILE A 925 13.81 29.90 -5.42
C ILE A 925 14.86 30.41 -4.43
N ASN A 926 14.87 29.83 -3.23
CA ASN A 926 15.91 29.97 -2.22
C ASN A 926 16.23 28.58 -1.65
N GLU A 927 17.51 28.21 -1.63
CA GLU A 927 17.98 26.90 -1.15
C GLU A 927 17.60 26.63 0.31
N LEU A 928 17.45 27.68 1.11
CA LEU A 928 17.10 27.62 2.53
C LEU A 928 15.59 27.48 2.79
N THR A 929 14.76 27.48 1.74
CA THR A 929 13.31 27.38 1.87
C THR A 929 12.72 26.24 1.03
N PRO A 930 11.52 25.73 1.39
CA PRO A 930 10.86 24.69 0.61
C PRO A 930 10.54 25.14 -0.83
N LYS A 931 10.77 24.24 -1.80
CA LYS A 931 10.58 24.54 -3.24
C LYS A 931 9.14 24.37 -3.74
N ASP A 932 8.31 23.64 -3.00
CA ASP A 932 6.90 23.42 -3.31
C ASP A 932 6.10 23.10 -2.04
N ALA A 933 4.80 22.85 -2.18
CA ALA A 933 3.91 22.59 -1.05
C ALA A 933 4.13 21.22 -0.37
N ASP A 934 4.54 20.18 -1.10
CA ASP A 934 4.81 18.86 -0.54
C ASP A 934 6.17 18.86 0.20
N LEU A 935 7.18 19.56 -0.34
CA LEU A 935 8.45 19.80 0.35
C LEU A 935 8.26 20.72 1.56
N ASN A 936 7.32 21.67 1.53
CA ASN A 936 6.93 22.43 2.71
C ASN A 936 6.32 21.51 3.79
N GLY A 937 5.50 20.54 3.37
CA GLY A 937 5.02 19.47 4.25
C GLY A 937 6.17 18.71 4.91
N ALA A 938 7.11 18.19 4.11
CA ALA A 938 8.25 17.43 4.59
C ALA A 938 9.16 18.25 5.53
N TYR A 939 9.40 19.52 5.20
CA TYR A 939 10.17 20.44 6.04
C TYR A 939 9.52 20.66 7.41
N ASN A 940 8.21 20.96 7.45
CA ASN A 940 7.51 21.17 8.71
C ASN A 940 7.36 19.86 9.52
N ILE A 941 7.25 18.71 8.87
CA ILE A 941 7.33 17.39 9.55
C ILE A 941 8.70 17.25 10.23
N ALA A 942 9.79 17.61 9.55
CA ALA A 942 11.14 17.59 10.13
C ALA A 942 11.25 18.55 11.32
N LEU A 943 10.74 19.78 11.20
CA LEU A 943 10.74 20.77 12.29
C LEU A 943 9.94 20.31 13.51
N LYS A 944 8.79 19.63 13.30
CA LYS A 944 8.06 19.01 14.40
C LYS A 944 8.89 17.93 15.08
N GLY A 945 9.61 17.12 14.32
CA GLY A 945 10.52 16.12 14.88
C GLY A 945 11.63 16.74 15.70
N LYS A 946 12.25 17.80 15.19
CA LYS A 946 13.24 18.61 15.94
C LYS A 946 12.64 19.10 17.26
N LEU A 947 11.47 19.74 17.25
CA LEU A 947 10.81 20.21 18.46
C LEU A 947 10.48 19.07 19.44
N MET A 948 10.11 17.89 18.93
CA MET A 948 9.89 16.71 19.76
C MET A 948 11.19 16.23 20.42
N ILE A 949 12.32 16.29 19.71
CA ILE A 949 13.66 15.98 20.23
C ILE A 949 14.08 17.01 21.29
N ASP A 950 13.94 18.31 21.01
CA ASP A 950 14.26 19.39 21.97
C ASP A 950 13.50 19.23 23.30
N ASN A 951 12.28 18.70 23.23
CA ASN A 951 11.43 18.43 24.38
C ASN A 951 11.76 17.14 25.15
N LEU A 952 12.64 16.27 24.64
CA LEU A 952 13.03 15.02 25.30
C LEU A 952 13.66 15.27 26.67
N ASN A 953 14.46 16.33 26.80
CA ASN A 953 15.10 16.72 28.05
C ASN A 953 14.08 17.02 29.16
N LYS A 954 12.85 17.39 28.80
CA LYS A 954 11.76 17.69 29.74
C LYS A 954 10.83 16.50 30.01
N LYS A 955 10.69 15.56 29.05
CA LYS A 955 9.59 14.56 29.04
C LYS A 955 10.05 13.11 29.15
N GLU A 956 11.35 12.83 29.12
CA GLU A 956 11.98 11.48 29.17
C GLU A 956 11.56 10.47 28.07
N LYS A 957 10.55 10.81 27.25
CA LYS A 957 10.03 10.02 26.12
C LYS A 957 9.42 10.92 25.05
N PHE A 958 9.29 10.41 23.83
CA PHE A 958 8.55 11.12 22.78
C PHE A 958 7.04 11.15 23.07
N VAL A 959 6.49 12.36 23.09
CA VAL A 959 5.05 12.63 23.25
C VAL A 959 4.55 13.28 21.97
N PHE A 960 3.38 12.87 21.50
CA PHE A 960 2.74 13.50 20.34
C PHE A 960 2.61 15.00 20.54
N LEU A 961 3.10 15.76 19.56
CA LEU A 961 3.06 17.20 19.58
C LEU A 961 1.62 17.71 19.42
N SER A 962 1.19 18.59 20.33
CA SER A 962 -0.10 19.25 20.21
C SER A 962 -0.05 20.31 19.09
N ASN A 963 -1.20 20.62 18.50
CA ASN A 963 -1.27 21.68 17.48
C ASN A 963 -0.91 23.05 18.06
N GLU A 964 -1.21 23.27 19.34
CA GLU A 964 -0.87 24.47 20.09
C GLU A 964 0.64 24.63 20.23
N ASP A 965 1.32 23.61 20.76
CA ASP A 965 2.79 23.63 20.92
C ASP A 965 3.50 23.84 19.59
N TRP A 966 2.99 23.21 18.51
CA TRP A 966 3.53 23.39 17.16
C TRP A 966 3.45 24.84 16.69
N LEU A 967 2.25 25.44 16.73
CA LEU A 967 2.04 26.80 16.24
C LEU A 967 2.82 27.81 17.08
N ASN A 968 2.88 27.62 18.40
CA ASN A 968 3.65 28.46 19.31
C ASN A 968 5.15 28.41 19.01
N PHE A 969 5.69 27.23 18.71
CA PHE A 969 7.09 27.08 18.33
C PHE A 969 7.41 27.76 16.99
N ILE A 970 6.65 27.44 15.93
CA ILE A 970 6.98 27.90 14.58
C ILE A 970 6.76 29.41 14.40
N GLN A 971 5.83 30.01 15.16
CA GLN A 971 5.61 31.46 15.16
C GLN A 971 6.63 32.22 16.03
N GLY A 972 7.31 31.54 16.96
CA GLY A 972 8.33 32.13 17.84
C GLY A 972 9.76 32.00 17.33
N ARG A 973 9.98 31.16 16.29
CA ARG A 973 11.25 31.02 15.58
C ARG A 973 11.43 32.16 14.58
#